data_AF-A0A534T0K5-F1
#
_entry.id   AF-A0A534T0K5-F1
#
_cell.length_a   1.000
_cell.length_b   1.000
_cell.length_c   1.000
_cell.angle_alpha   90.00
_cell.angle_beta   90.00
_cell.angle_gamma   90.00
#
_symmetry.space_group_name_H-M   'P 1'
#
loop_
_entity.id
_entity.type
_entity.pdbx_description
1 polymer ?
#
loop_
_entity_poly.entity_id
_entity_poly.type
_entity_poly.pdbx_seq_one_letter_code
_entity_poly.pdbx_strand_id
1 'polypeptide(L)'
;MCDVDDFCTGTATDCPADDFKPATTLCRPAAGVCDADDFCTGTAADCPADAKRTAECRPAAGPCDDAERCDGVHDDCPADDFTPATTLCRPAAGVCDVDDFCTGTAADCPADAKRTAECRPAAGPCDDAERCDGVHDDCPADDFKPASSLCRPAANVCDADDFCTGAAADCPADAKRTAVCRPAAGICDVAERCDGLHDDCPADNFKPMTTVCRPAAGVCDVDDFCTGTAADCPADTKRTAECRPAAGPCDAAERCDGIHDDCPADDFKPATTVCRPAAGLCDVDDFCTGTAADCPADAKRTAECRPAAGPCDAAERCDGVHDDCPADDFKPATTVCRPAAGVCDVDDVCTGTAANCPADAKSTVVCRPAAGPCDVAERCDGVHDDCPADAVAPEDACNDCGSATFEPCAVTVTARKAPARVFDDLQKAVDSAPKGATITVTGRCAGPILILGRSDLTLRGIAPADTRSGCPAEGLRPGDLTSTVSSPTDDAINVMMSTNIRIMFLNVVDAPSDGIEFKDASKGTAFCNCVARNFDGIELHGASSTIVQANLVKENLQDGVLVQRLSKPSTKNQINGNTIIGNGKDGIRVETQSTSNTVTGNLLAGNADDGIEVAQSDRNKLAGNTAEANGDGGVQLRASNRNLVDTNAISGNGDGLVNILDCVSGSRNTGGNVPPACR
;
A
#
# COMPACT_ATOMS: atom_id res chain seq x y z
N MET A 1 -103.89 74.64 147.98
CA MET A 1 -102.41 74.47 148.20
C MET A 1 -101.65 75.77 148.00
N CYS A 2 -102.21 76.71 147.25
CA CYS A 2 -101.58 77.99 146.91
C CYS A 2 -102.19 79.24 147.64
N ASP A 3 -102.81 79.09 148.83
CA ASP A 3 -103.52 80.15 149.61
C ASP A 3 -102.74 80.65 150.87
N VAL A 4 -103.02 81.88 151.36
CA VAL A 4 -102.36 82.55 152.52
C VAL A 4 -103.40 83.13 153.52
N ASP A 5 -103.19 82.94 154.84
CA ASP A 5 -104.16 83.31 155.90
C ASP A 5 -104.12 84.81 156.35
N ASP A 6 -105.28 85.43 156.66
CA ASP A 6 -105.45 86.87 157.05
C ASP A 6 -105.90 87.18 158.51
N PHE A 7 -105.50 88.34 159.09
CA PHE A 7 -105.85 88.79 160.47
C PHE A 7 -106.28 90.29 160.61
N CYS A 8 -107.24 90.60 161.49
CA CYS A 8 -107.82 91.94 161.70
C CYS A 8 -107.09 92.80 162.79
N THR A 9 -106.81 94.09 162.51
CA THR A 9 -105.94 94.98 163.33
C THR A 9 -106.65 95.83 164.39
N GLY A 10 -107.98 95.76 164.51
CA GLY A 10 -108.74 96.47 165.57
C GLY A 10 -108.87 98.00 165.40
N THR A 11 -108.28 98.61 164.37
CA THR A 11 -108.39 100.04 164.06
C THR A 11 -109.29 100.35 162.85
N ALA A 12 -109.89 99.33 162.22
CA ALA A 12 -110.74 99.42 161.01
C ALA A 12 -112.01 98.54 161.13
N THR A 13 -113.07 98.88 160.37
CA THR A 13 -114.37 98.21 160.39
C THR A 13 -114.51 96.98 159.47
N ASP A 14 -113.51 96.63 158.63
CA ASP A 14 -113.44 95.38 157.86
C ASP A 14 -111.99 94.97 157.48
N CYS A 15 -111.81 93.68 157.18
CA CYS A 15 -110.54 92.94 157.07
C CYS A 15 -109.85 93.06 155.69
N PRO A 16 -108.53 92.78 155.59
CA PRO A 16 -107.75 92.82 154.34
C PRO A 16 -108.25 91.82 153.29
N ALA A 17 -107.84 92.04 152.03
CA ALA A 17 -108.14 91.13 150.92
C ALA A 17 -107.15 89.95 150.89
N ASP A 18 -107.65 88.76 150.53
CA ASP A 18 -106.90 87.50 150.44
C ASP A 18 -105.63 87.62 149.57
N ASP A 19 -104.55 86.98 150.03
CA ASP A 19 -103.26 86.90 149.34
C ASP A 19 -102.94 85.44 148.93
N PHE A 20 -102.27 85.23 147.80
CA PHE A 20 -101.97 83.88 147.25
C PHE A 20 -100.46 83.60 147.12
N LYS A 21 -100.06 82.32 147.18
CA LYS A 21 -98.66 81.90 147.02
C LYS A 21 -98.16 82.14 145.59
N PRO A 22 -96.92 82.62 145.40
CA PRO A 22 -96.38 82.98 144.09
C PRO A 22 -96.25 81.78 143.14
N ALA A 23 -96.24 82.10 141.84
CA ALA A 23 -96.27 81.13 140.73
C ALA A 23 -95.02 80.22 140.60
N THR A 24 -94.06 80.36 141.51
CA THR A 24 -92.86 79.52 141.61
C THR A 24 -93.05 78.35 142.58
N THR A 25 -94.21 78.25 143.21
CA THR A 25 -94.50 77.17 144.17
C THR A 25 -94.82 75.90 143.39
N LEU A 26 -93.90 74.93 143.38
CA LEU A 26 -94.12 73.64 142.74
C LEU A 26 -95.33 72.95 143.34
N CYS A 27 -96.21 72.42 142.49
CA CYS A 27 -97.39 71.71 142.94
C CYS A 27 -97.52 70.29 142.36
N ARG A 28 -96.81 69.93 141.27
CA ARG A 28 -96.60 68.53 140.80
C ARG A 28 -95.26 68.35 140.04
N PRO A 29 -94.41 67.35 140.34
CA PRO A 29 -93.20 67.05 139.55
C PRO A 29 -93.42 66.02 138.41
N ALA A 30 -92.52 65.99 137.43
CA ALA A 30 -92.48 65.15 136.23
C ALA A 30 -92.14 63.67 136.50
N ALA A 31 -92.68 62.77 135.67
CA ALA A 31 -92.59 61.31 135.81
C ALA A 31 -91.66 60.57 134.81
N GLY A 32 -91.12 61.23 133.78
CA GLY A 32 -90.25 60.61 132.78
C GLY A 32 -89.52 61.60 131.85
N VAL A 33 -88.64 61.11 130.98
CA VAL A 33 -87.84 61.98 130.06
C VAL A 33 -88.72 62.72 129.05
N CYS A 34 -89.89 62.17 128.78
CA CYS A 34 -90.93 62.80 127.96
C CYS A 34 -91.99 63.55 128.81
N ASP A 35 -91.74 63.92 130.08
CA ASP A 35 -92.66 64.65 130.99
C ASP A 35 -92.08 65.97 131.57
N ALA A 36 -92.91 66.88 132.12
CA ALA A 36 -92.53 68.18 132.70
C ALA A 36 -93.19 68.52 134.07
N ASP A 37 -92.53 69.36 134.89
CA ASP A 37 -93.01 69.80 136.23
C ASP A 37 -94.12 70.88 136.15
N ASP A 38 -95.15 70.83 137.01
CA ASP A 38 -96.23 71.80 137.18
C ASP A 38 -96.11 72.69 138.45
N PHE A 39 -96.30 74.01 138.31
CA PHE A 39 -96.21 75.03 139.37
C PHE A 39 -97.53 75.79 139.60
N CYS A 40 -97.77 76.31 140.83
CA CYS A 40 -98.91 77.18 141.16
C CYS A 40 -98.96 78.40 140.21
N THR A 41 -100.12 79.03 140.04
CA THR A 41 -100.29 80.15 139.10
C THR A 41 -100.12 81.55 139.72
N GLY A 42 -100.13 81.66 141.06
CA GLY A 42 -100.12 82.95 141.76
C GLY A 42 -101.47 83.67 141.80
N THR A 43 -102.53 83.08 141.26
CA THR A 43 -103.86 83.72 141.15
C THR A 43 -105.02 82.81 141.56
N ALA A 44 -104.76 81.54 141.86
CA ALA A 44 -105.76 80.55 142.21
C ALA A 44 -105.22 79.57 143.27
N ALA A 45 -106.13 78.94 144.02
CA ALA A 45 -105.76 78.06 145.14
C ALA A 45 -105.29 76.64 144.72
N ASP A 46 -105.53 76.25 143.45
CA ASP A 46 -105.31 74.90 142.88
C ASP A 46 -104.15 74.82 141.86
N CYS A 47 -103.60 73.62 141.65
CA CYS A 47 -102.48 73.35 140.74
C CYS A 47 -102.94 73.04 139.28
N PRO A 48 -102.18 73.41 138.23
CA PRO A 48 -102.51 73.13 136.82
C PRO A 48 -102.53 71.63 136.41
N ALA A 49 -102.99 71.37 135.18
CA ALA A 49 -103.02 70.04 134.56
C ALA A 49 -101.67 69.63 133.94
N ASP A 50 -101.34 68.33 134.01
CA ASP A 50 -100.06 67.70 133.64
C ASP A 50 -99.84 67.57 132.11
N ALA A 51 -98.63 67.82 131.60
CA ALA A 51 -98.29 67.91 130.16
C ALA A 51 -96.99 67.18 129.74
N LYS A 52 -97.03 66.40 128.63
CA LYS A 52 -95.91 65.58 128.07
C LYS A 52 -95.20 66.21 126.84
N ARG A 53 -93.99 65.73 126.50
CA ARG A 53 -93.04 66.26 125.47
C ARG A 53 -93.00 65.42 124.18
N THR A 54 -92.59 66.04 123.06
CA THR A 54 -92.44 65.41 121.71
C THR A 54 -91.00 65.48 121.13
N ALA A 55 -89.99 65.70 121.98
CA ALA A 55 -88.61 65.91 121.53
C ALA A 55 -87.86 64.60 121.25
N GLU A 56 -86.75 64.69 120.52
CA GLU A 56 -85.81 63.57 120.34
C GLU A 56 -85.29 63.07 121.67
N CYS A 57 -85.29 61.76 121.83
CA CYS A 57 -84.92 61.10 123.07
C CYS A 57 -83.73 60.16 122.91
N ARG A 58 -83.37 59.73 121.68
CA ARG A 58 -82.11 59.03 121.37
C ARG A 58 -81.61 59.34 119.93
N PRO A 59 -80.32 59.68 119.74
CA PRO A 59 -79.73 59.90 118.42
C PRO A 59 -79.21 58.60 117.79
N ALA A 60 -79.12 58.57 116.46
CA ALA A 60 -78.59 57.44 115.68
C ALA A 60 -77.12 57.10 116.01
N ALA A 61 -76.81 55.80 116.11
CA ALA A 61 -75.53 55.23 116.53
C ALA A 61 -74.53 54.95 115.39
N GLY A 62 -74.96 54.99 114.12
CA GLY A 62 -74.10 54.71 112.96
C GLY A 62 -74.75 55.10 111.62
N PRO A 63 -74.03 54.96 110.49
CA PRO A 63 -74.55 55.34 109.17
C PRO A 63 -75.77 54.50 108.72
N CYS A 64 -76.06 53.39 109.41
CA CYS A 64 -77.20 52.53 109.12
C CYS A 64 -78.31 52.57 110.19
N ASP A 65 -78.34 53.59 111.07
CA ASP A 65 -79.29 53.74 112.18
C ASP A 65 -80.11 55.04 112.10
N ASP A 66 -81.39 55.02 112.48
CA ASP A 66 -82.27 56.20 112.57
C ASP A 66 -82.33 56.74 114.03
N ALA A 67 -82.91 57.92 114.27
CA ALA A 67 -82.97 58.55 115.60
C ALA A 67 -84.40 58.56 116.18
N GLU A 68 -84.59 58.15 117.45
CA GLU A 68 -85.90 58.02 118.11
C GLU A 68 -86.40 59.29 118.82
N ARG A 69 -87.73 59.53 118.77
CA ARG A 69 -88.40 60.73 119.31
C ARG A 69 -89.62 60.41 120.17
N CYS A 70 -89.87 61.19 121.23
CA CYS A 70 -91.06 61.10 122.08
C CYS A 70 -92.34 61.38 121.28
N ASP A 71 -93.43 60.68 121.57
CA ASP A 71 -94.69 60.76 120.81
C ASP A 71 -95.71 61.78 121.36
N GLY A 72 -95.41 62.42 122.51
CA GLY A 72 -96.29 63.40 123.16
C GLY A 72 -97.42 62.78 123.99
N VAL A 73 -97.40 61.46 124.21
CA VAL A 73 -98.41 60.72 124.97
C VAL A 73 -97.78 59.90 126.09
N HIS A 74 -96.64 59.25 125.81
CA HIS A 74 -95.95 58.38 126.75
C HIS A 74 -94.76 59.08 127.43
N ASP A 75 -94.38 58.58 128.61
CA ASP A 75 -93.33 59.17 129.43
C ASP A 75 -91.90 58.73 129.01
N ASP A 76 -91.79 57.70 128.14
CA ASP A 76 -90.54 57.03 127.72
C ASP A 76 -90.29 57.05 126.18
N CYS A 77 -89.02 56.82 125.78
CA CYS A 77 -88.53 56.82 124.39
C CYS A 77 -88.73 55.48 123.64
N PRO A 78 -89.02 55.48 122.31
CA PRO A 78 -89.15 54.24 121.52
C PRO A 78 -87.85 53.41 121.38
N ALA A 79 -88.00 52.19 120.82
CA ALA A 79 -86.89 51.28 120.49
C ALA A 79 -86.25 51.60 119.13
N ASP A 80 -85.01 51.15 118.91
CA ASP A 80 -84.16 51.48 117.75
C ASP A 80 -84.78 51.05 116.41
N ASP A 81 -84.63 51.90 115.39
CA ASP A 81 -85.03 51.65 114.00
C ASP A 81 -83.82 51.76 113.05
N PHE A 82 -83.54 50.73 112.25
CA PHE A 82 -82.36 50.68 111.37
C PHE A 82 -82.72 50.93 109.90
N THR A 83 -81.86 51.64 109.18
CA THR A 83 -82.08 51.96 107.76
C THR A 83 -82.10 50.69 106.87
N PRO A 84 -82.86 50.67 105.76
CA PRO A 84 -83.02 49.46 104.92
C PRO A 84 -81.73 48.94 104.29
N ALA A 85 -81.70 47.65 103.97
CA ALA A 85 -80.52 46.97 103.41
C ALA A 85 -80.07 47.43 101.99
N THR A 86 -80.76 48.41 101.41
CA THR A 86 -80.43 49.04 100.13
C THR A 86 -79.68 50.36 100.30
N THR A 87 -79.47 50.81 101.53
CA THR A 87 -78.76 52.05 101.82
C THR A 87 -77.27 51.82 101.64
N LEU A 88 -76.66 52.50 100.66
CA LEU A 88 -75.23 52.44 100.41
C LEU A 88 -74.49 53.06 101.61
N CYS A 89 -73.63 52.28 102.25
CA CYS A 89 -72.85 52.74 103.40
C CYS A 89 -71.36 52.89 103.10
N ARG A 90 -70.83 52.20 102.08
CA ARG A 90 -69.48 52.42 101.52
C ARG A 90 -69.48 52.22 99.99
N PRO A 91 -69.13 53.24 99.19
CA PRO A 91 -68.94 53.06 97.74
C PRO A 91 -67.61 52.38 97.41
N ALA A 92 -67.56 51.65 96.29
CA ALA A 92 -66.35 51.02 95.77
C ALA A 92 -65.24 52.05 95.47
N ALA A 93 -64.02 51.78 95.95
CA ALA A 93 -62.84 52.63 95.82
C ALA A 93 -62.01 52.39 94.55
N GLY A 94 -62.25 51.29 93.82
CA GLY A 94 -61.54 50.96 92.58
C GLY A 94 -62.21 49.83 91.78
N VAL A 95 -61.62 49.47 90.63
CA VAL A 95 -62.20 48.45 89.71
C VAL A 95 -62.24 47.04 90.31
N CYS A 96 -61.42 46.79 91.32
CA CYS A 96 -61.38 45.53 92.07
C CYS A 96 -62.21 45.57 93.37
N ASP A 97 -62.94 46.66 93.64
CA ASP A 97 -63.78 46.84 94.81
C ASP A 97 -65.29 46.72 94.49
N VAL A 98 -66.14 46.49 95.50
CA VAL A 98 -67.61 46.52 95.37
C VAL A 98 -68.27 47.42 96.39
N ASP A 99 -69.40 48.00 96.01
CA ASP A 99 -70.24 48.81 96.90
C ASP A 99 -70.78 47.96 98.07
N ASP A 100 -70.60 48.44 99.31
CA ASP A 100 -71.20 47.86 100.51
C ASP A 100 -72.49 48.58 100.91
N PHE A 101 -73.55 47.81 101.11
CA PHE A 101 -74.85 48.30 101.54
C PHE A 101 -75.13 47.90 103.00
N CYS A 102 -75.90 48.71 103.73
CA CYS A 102 -76.39 48.40 105.08
C CYS A 102 -77.06 47.02 105.11
N THR A 103 -77.12 46.38 106.28
CA THR A 103 -77.77 45.05 106.41
C THR A 103 -79.25 45.13 106.75
N GLY A 104 -79.75 46.31 107.16
CA GLY A 104 -81.09 46.48 107.73
C GLY A 104 -81.25 45.95 109.15
N THR A 105 -80.16 45.54 109.82
CA THR A 105 -80.20 44.89 111.14
C THR A 105 -79.12 45.37 112.11
N ALA A 106 -78.24 46.26 111.67
CA ALA A 106 -77.14 46.78 112.46
C ALA A 106 -76.84 48.23 112.08
N ALA A 107 -76.33 49.00 113.04
CA ALA A 107 -75.96 50.41 112.87
C ALA A 107 -74.71 50.62 112.00
N ASP A 108 -73.84 49.61 111.88
CA ASP A 108 -72.56 49.68 111.16
C ASP A 108 -72.64 49.08 109.73
N CYS A 109 -71.81 49.60 108.83
CA CYS A 109 -71.63 49.09 107.47
C CYS A 109 -70.86 47.75 107.47
N PRO A 110 -71.18 46.80 106.56
CA PRO A 110 -70.45 45.54 106.43
C PRO A 110 -68.94 45.68 106.17
N ALA A 111 -68.23 44.55 106.32
CA ALA A 111 -66.80 44.47 105.97
C ALA A 111 -66.60 44.62 104.47
N ASP A 112 -65.56 45.36 104.12
CA ASP A 112 -65.21 45.77 102.77
C ASP A 112 -64.81 44.58 101.87
N ALA A 113 -65.55 44.35 100.79
CA ALA A 113 -65.39 43.18 99.92
C ALA A 113 -64.70 43.51 98.60
N LYS A 114 -63.67 42.73 98.21
CA LYS A 114 -62.95 42.88 96.92
C LYS A 114 -63.25 41.73 95.95
N ARG A 115 -63.10 41.97 94.64
CA ARG A 115 -63.33 41.01 93.55
C ARG A 115 -62.05 40.27 93.16
N THR A 116 -62.20 39.14 92.45
CA THR A 116 -61.08 38.35 91.87
C THR A 116 -61.20 38.16 90.35
N ALA A 117 -61.98 39.03 89.69
CA ALA A 117 -62.23 38.97 88.25
C ALA A 117 -61.09 39.61 87.45
N GLU A 118 -61.04 39.33 86.16
CA GLU A 118 -60.18 40.07 85.23
C GLU A 118 -60.57 41.56 85.26
N CYS A 119 -59.56 42.40 85.46
CA CYS A 119 -59.72 43.84 85.53
C CYS A 119 -59.11 44.56 84.33
N ARG A 120 -58.18 43.90 83.61
CA ARG A 120 -57.64 44.38 82.33
C ARG A 120 -57.33 43.18 81.40
N PRO A 121 -57.79 43.20 80.14
CA PRO A 121 -57.45 42.18 79.16
C PRO A 121 -56.04 42.39 78.60
N ALA A 122 -55.40 41.30 78.17
CA ALA A 122 -54.09 41.36 77.50
C ALA A 122 -54.12 42.26 76.26
N ALA A 123 -53.20 43.21 76.18
CA ALA A 123 -53.09 44.20 75.11
C ALA A 123 -52.41 43.69 73.83
N GLY A 124 -51.71 42.54 73.89
CA GLY A 124 -51.02 41.95 72.75
C GLY A 124 -50.56 40.50 73.01
N PRO A 125 -49.92 39.83 72.04
CA PRO A 125 -49.50 38.43 72.17
C PRO A 125 -48.42 38.21 73.25
N CYS A 126 -47.75 39.26 73.70
CA CYS A 126 -46.71 39.23 74.74
C CYS A 126 -47.20 39.71 76.11
N ASP A 127 -48.51 39.89 76.27
CA ASP A 127 -49.13 40.38 77.50
C ASP A 127 -49.98 39.27 78.14
N ASP A 128 -49.98 39.19 79.47
CA ASP A 128 -50.95 38.39 80.21
C ASP A 128 -52.13 39.29 80.66
N ALA A 129 -53.29 38.71 80.94
CA ALA A 129 -54.45 39.51 81.40
C ALA A 129 -54.41 39.68 82.92
N GLU A 130 -54.54 40.91 83.43
CA GLU A 130 -54.52 41.20 84.85
C GLU A 130 -55.84 40.86 85.54
N ARG A 131 -55.74 40.21 86.70
CA ARG A 131 -56.88 39.81 87.52
C ARG A 131 -56.73 40.38 88.92
N CYS A 132 -57.85 40.85 89.48
CA CYS A 132 -57.89 41.29 90.87
C CYS A 132 -57.48 40.15 91.80
N ASP A 133 -56.72 40.47 92.85
CA ASP A 133 -56.17 39.50 93.79
C ASP A 133 -57.10 39.20 94.98
N GLY A 134 -58.24 39.89 95.07
CA GLY A 134 -59.19 39.79 96.16
C GLY A 134 -58.77 40.52 97.44
N VAL A 135 -57.76 41.40 97.35
CA VAL A 135 -57.22 42.17 98.49
C VAL A 135 -57.14 43.66 98.19
N HIS A 136 -56.70 44.06 96.99
CA HIS A 136 -56.49 45.46 96.62
C HIS A 136 -57.66 46.03 95.80
N ASP A 137 -57.84 47.35 95.88
CA ASP A 137 -58.92 48.09 95.17
C ASP A 137 -58.62 48.30 93.68
N ASP A 138 -57.33 48.33 93.33
CA ASP A 138 -56.84 48.59 91.99
C ASP A 138 -56.39 47.30 91.27
N CYS A 139 -56.50 47.32 89.95
CA CYS A 139 -55.97 46.27 89.09
C CYS A 139 -54.43 46.25 89.14
N PRO A 140 -53.77 45.09 89.22
CA PRO A 140 -52.31 45.03 89.25
C PRO A 140 -51.66 45.66 87.98
N ALA A 141 -50.36 45.94 88.10
CA ALA A 141 -49.55 46.41 86.98
C ALA A 141 -49.39 45.31 85.93
N ASP A 142 -49.10 45.71 84.69
CA ASP A 142 -48.98 44.79 83.54
C ASP A 142 -47.94 43.69 83.80
N ASP A 143 -48.32 42.44 83.50
CA ASP A 143 -47.44 41.27 83.57
C ASP A 143 -47.12 40.76 82.15
N PHE A 144 -45.92 41.07 81.67
CA PHE A 144 -45.50 40.67 80.32
C PHE A 144 -44.93 39.24 80.30
N LYS A 145 -45.26 38.50 79.25
CA LYS A 145 -44.71 37.16 79.02
C LYS A 145 -43.17 37.19 78.97
N PRO A 146 -42.49 36.13 79.43
CA PRO A 146 -41.02 36.06 79.44
C PRO A 146 -40.40 36.30 78.06
N ALA A 147 -39.14 36.76 78.04
CA ALA A 147 -38.42 37.05 76.80
C ALA A 147 -38.16 35.83 75.88
N SER A 148 -38.53 34.63 76.31
CA SER A 148 -38.45 33.38 75.55
C SER A 148 -39.80 32.93 74.97
N SER A 149 -40.87 33.69 75.21
CA SER A 149 -42.20 33.37 74.70
C SER A 149 -42.27 33.71 73.22
N LEU A 150 -42.49 32.71 72.37
CA LEU A 150 -42.63 32.89 70.93
C LEU A 150 -43.93 33.66 70.63
N CYS A 151 -43.81 34.81 69.97
CA CYS A 151 -44.96 35.62 69.58
C CYS A 151 -45.21 35.65 68.07
N ARG A 152 -44.17 35.43 67.25
CA ARG A 152 -44.31 35.18 65.81
C ARG A 152 -43.33 34.07 65.38
N PRO A 153 -43.82 32.95 64.82
CA PRO A 153 -42.96 31.93 64.22
C PRO A 153 -42.39 32.41 62.88
N ALA A 154 -41.18 31.97 62.55
CA ALA A 154 -40.53 32.23 61.28
C ALA A 154 -41.38 31.70 60.10
N ALA A 155 -41.66 32.55 59.11
CA ALA A 155 -42.43 32.20 57.92
C ALA A 155 -41.66 31.28 56.95
N ASN A 156 -40.36 31.51 56.76
CA ASN A 156 -39.49 30.70 55.91
C ASN A 156 -38.00 30.83 56.31
N VAL A 157 -37.08 30.25 55.54
CA VAL A 157 -35.65 30.08 55.90
C VAL A 157 -34.89 31.39 56.15
N CYS A 158 -35.32 32.52 55.58
CA CYS A 158 -34.74 33.83 55.82
C CYS A 158 -35.46 34.64 56.90
N ASP A 159 -36.46 34.05 57.56
CA ASP A 159 -37.15 34.65 58.68
C ASP A 159 -36.62 34.10 60.03
N ALA A 160 -36.72 34.91 61.08
CA ALA A 160 -36.38 34.49 62.43
C ALA A 160 -37.65 34.39 63.28
N ASP A 161 -37.62 33.48 64.24
CA ASP A 161 -38.65 33.44 65.27
C ASP A 161 -38.54 34.72 66.12
N ASP A 162 -39.62 35.47 66.24
CA ASP A 162 -39.70 36.62 67.13
C ASP A 162 -40.22 36.17 68.50
N PHE A 163 -39.43 36.48 69.52
CA PHE A 163 -39.78 36.24 70.91
C PHE A 163 -40.17 37.55 71.59
N CYS A 164 -41.05 37.46 72.57
CA CYS A 164 -41.38 38.60 73.43
C CYS A 164 -40.12 39.20 74.04
N THR A 165 -40.16 40.48 74.41
CA THR A 165 -39.01 41.14 75.05
C THR A 165 -39.01 41.00 76.57
N GLY A 166 -40.13 40.57 77.16
CA GLY A 166 -40.38 40.62 78.60
C GLY A 166 -40.68 42.03 79.13
N ALA A 167 -40.85 43.02 78.25
CA ALA A 167 -41.03 44.42 78.65
C ALA A 167 -42.12 45.18 77.84
N ALA A 168 -42.80 44.52 76.91
CA ALA A 168 -43.84 45.12 76.08
C ALA A 168 -44.91 44.10 75.68
N ALA A 169 -46.14 44.56 75.51
CA ALA A 169 -47.30 43.76 75.12
C ALA A 169 -47.26 43.29 73.64
N ASP A 170 -46.63 44.09 72.77
CA ASP A 170 -46.48 43.79 71.36
C ASP A 170 -45.27 42.89 71.08
N CYS A 171 -45.42 42.02 70.08
CA CYS A 171 -44.30 41.27 69.53
C CYS A 171 -43.31 42.25 68.86
N PRO A 172 -41.99 42.09 69.02
CA PRO A 172 -41.02 42.95 68.37
C PRO A 172 -41.14 42.96 66.84
N ALA A 173 -40.48 43.93 66.22
CA ALA A 173 -40.44 44.05 64.77
C ALA A 173 -39.86 42.79 64.12
N ASP A 174 -40.45 42.41 63.00
CA ASP A 174 -40.17 41.19 62.25
C ASP A 174 -38.71 41.04 61.87
N ALA A 175 -37.98 40.13 62.53
CA ALA A 175 -36.55 39.99 62.35
C ALA A 175 -36.23 39.05 61.17
N LYS A 176 -35.64 39.61 60.10
CA LYS A 176 -35.11 38.81 58.98
C LYS A 176 -33.64 38.46 59.17
N ARG A 177 -33.25 37.29 58.68
CA ARG A 177 -31.86 36.79 58.70
C ARG A 177 -31.03 37.45 57.59
N THR A 178 -29.70 37.45 57.76
CA THR A 178 -28.72 37.82 56.70
C THR A 178 -27.73 36.69 56.39
N ALA A 179 -28.01 35.50 56.94
CA ALA A 179 -27.18 34.31 56.78
C ALA A 179 -27.34 33.70 55.39
N VAL A 180 -26.42 32.79 55.04
CA VAL A 180 -26.57 31.94 53.85
C VAL A 180 -27.78 31.04 54.07
N CYS A 181 -28.77 31.16 53.19
CA CYS A 181 -29.95 30.30 53.20
C CYS A 181 -29.80 29.10 52.26
N ARG A 182 -28.95 29.21 51.24
CA ARG A 182 -28.58 28.10 50.36
C ARG A 182 -27.07 28.16 50.04
N PRO A 183 -26.29 27.13 50.38
CA PRO A 183 -24.88 27.09 50.04
C PRO A 183 -24.69 26.83 48.54
N ALA A 184 -23.56 27.27 47.98
CA ALA A 184 -23.20 27.00 46.60
C ALA A 184 -23.10 25.47 46.35
N ALA A 185 -23.86 24.96 45.39
CA ALA A 185 -23.93 23.56 44.99
C ALA A 185 -22.75 23.13 44.10
N GLY A 186 -22.08 24.08 43.43
CA GLY A 186 -20.93 23.81 42.54
C GLY A 186 -20.01 25.02 42.37
N ILE A 187 -18.91 24.84 41.62
CA ILE A 187 -17.88 25.90 41.45
C ILE A 187 -18.39 27.14 40.70
N CYS A 188 -19.46 26.99 39.91
CA CYS A 188 -20.11 28.05 39.15
C CYS A 188 -21.32 28.66 39.86
N ASP A 189 -21.62 28.21 41.07
CA ASP A 189 -22.73 28.68 41.89
C ASP A 189 -22.27 29.77 42.88
N VAL A 190 -23.17 30.69 43.23
CA VAL A 190 -22.99 31.71 44.24
C VAL A 190 -23.96 31.45 45.38
N ALA A 191 -23.44 31.13 46.57
CA ALA A 191 -24.27 30.88 47.74
C ALA A 191 -25.25 32.05 48.03
N GLU A 192 -26.55 31.75 48.07
CA GLU A 192 -27.58 32.74 48.36
C GLU A 192 -27.61 33.11 49.83
N ARG A 193 -27.68 34.42 50.07
CA ARG A 193 -27.83 35.00 51.39
C ARG A 193 -29.16 35.71 51.48
N CYS A 194 -29.79 35.56 52.63
CA CYS A 194 -30.92 36.38 53.00
C CYS A 194 -30.51 37.86 52.97
N ASP A 195 -31.37 38.72 52.44
CA ASP A 195 -31.09 40.15 52.27
C ASP A 195 -31.41 40.98 53.53
N GLY A 196 -31.96 40.35 54.56
CA GLY A 196 -32.42 41.02 55.78
C GLY A 196 -33.75 41.77 55.59
N LEU A 197 -34.46 41.55 54.48
CA LEU A 197 -35.75 42.18 54.19
C LEU A 197 -36.86 41.18 53.86
N HIS A 198 -36.56 40.06 53.19
CA HIS A 198 -37.55 39.08 52.73
C HIS A 198 -37.45 37.74 53.47
N ASP A 199 -38.58 37.00 53.51
CA ASP A 199 -38.71 35.70 54.20
C ASP A 199 -38.10 34.55 53.41
N ASP A 200 -38.10 34.67 52.09
CA ASP A 200 -37.64 33.65 51.16
C ASP A 200 -36.15 33.82 50.84
N CYS A 201 -35.47 32.69 50.66
CA CYS A 201 -34.13 32.69 50.09
C CYS A 201 -34.19 33.18 48.64
N PRO A 202 -33.31 34.09 48.19
CA PRO A 202 -33.32 34.55 46.81
C PRO A 202 -33.17 33.40 45.82
N ALA A 203 -33.56 33.67 44.57
CA ALA A 203 -33.40 32.73 43.47
C ALA A 203 -31.92 32.43 43.21
N ASP A 204 -31.68 31.24 42.65
CA ASP A 204 -30.35 30.73 42.33
C ASP A 204 -29.57 31.70 41.42
N ASN A 205 -28.34 32.03 41.82
CA ASN A 205 -27.51 33.02 41.14
C ASN A 205 -26.17 32.41 40.72
N PHE A 206 -25.95 32.30 39.41
CA PHE A 206 -24.72 31.69 38.90
C PHE A 206 -23.62 32.73 38.62
N LYS A 207 -22.37 32.31 38.74
CA LYS A 207 -21.21 33.12 38.35
C LYS A 207 -21.27 33.46 36.85
N PRO A 208 -20.80 34.65 36.43
CA PRO A 208 -20.89 35.08 35.05
C PRO A 208 -20.07 34.20 34.11
N MET A 209 -20.44 34.20 32.83
CA MET A 209 -19.80 33.42 31.76
C MET A 209 -18.35 33.78 31.43
N THR A 210 -17.76 34.72 32.17
CA THR A 210 -16.32 35.05 32.14
C THR A 210 -15.53 34.36 33.26
N THR A 211 -16.20 33.63 34.15
CA THR A 211 -15.56 32.93 35.26
C THR A 211 -15.02 31.59 34.80
N VAL A 212 -13.70 31.41 34.81
CA VAL A 212 -13.06 30.11 34.57
C VAL A 212 -13.37 29.19 35.75
N CYS A 213 -13.96 28.04 35.46
CA CYS A 213 -14.26 27.00 36.43
C CYS A 213 -13.35 25.78 36.33
N ARG A 214 -12.76 25.54 35.15
CA ARG A 214 -11.67 24.59 34.96
C ARG A 214 -10.64 25.25 34.03
N PRO A 215 -9.41 25.54 34.50
CA PRO A 215 -8.36 26.06 33.65
C PRO A 215 -7.81 24.95 32.74
N ALA A 216 -7.34 25.32 31.56
CA ALA A 216 -6.74 24.41 30.59
C ALA A 216 -5.50 23.70 31.20
N ALA A 217 -5.50 22.37 31.17
CA ALA A 217 -4.44 21.52 31.70
C ALA A 217 -3.27 21.29 30.72
N GLY A 218 -3.47 21.57 29.43
CA GLY A 218 -2.46 21.41 28.39
C GLY A 218 -2.82 22.16 27.10
N VAL A 219 -1.96 22.09 26.09
CA VAL A 219 -2.15 22.84 24.83
C VAL A 219 -3.37 22.38 24.04
N CYS A 220 -3.89 21.17 24.28
CA CYS A 220 -5.10 20.65 23.64
C CYS A 220 -6.37 20.87 24.45
N ASP A 221 -6.24 21.50 25.60
CA ASP A 221 -7.33 21.87 26.48
C ASP A 221 -7.74 23.34 26.28
N VAL A 222 -8.98 23.67 26.65
CA VAL A 222 -9.45 25.05 26.70
C VAL A 222 -10.00 25.36 28.08
N ASP A 223 -9.87 26.62 28.50
CA ASP A 223 -10.50 27.04 29.75
C ASP A 223 -12.01 26.83 29.64
N ASP A 224 -12.58 26.07 30.58
CA ASP A 224 -14.03 25.99 30.72
C ASP A 224 -14.53 27.15 31.56
N PHE A 225 -15.51 27.85 31.02
CA PHE A 225 -16.17 28.96 31.69
C PHE A 225 -17.53 28.51 32.21
N CYS A 226 -17.95 29.09 33.33
CA CYS A 226 -19.31 28.93 33.82
C CYS A 226 -20.32 29.33 32.73
N THR A 227 -21.49 28.69 32.66
CA THR A 227 -22.49 29.03 31.63
C THR A 227 -23.31 30.27 31.99
N GLY A 228 -23.22 30.75 33.23
CA GLY A 228 -24.13 31.75 33.80
C GLY A 228 -25.54 31.21 34.11
N THR A 229 -25.75 29.90 33.97
CA THR A 229 -27.08 29.27 34.10
C THR A 229 -27.07 27.92 34.83
N ALA A 230 -25.89 27.42 35.24
CA ALA A 230 -25.74 26.14 35.92
C ALA A 230 -24.69 26.22 37.03
N ALA A 231 -24.90 25.42 38.09
CA ALA A 231 -24.05 25.37 39.28
C ALA A 231 -22.71 24.66 39.04
N ASP A 232 -22.71 23.66 38.16
CA ASP A 232 -21.52 22.89 37.80
C ASP A 232 -20.78 23.53 36.63
N CYS A 233 -19.46 23.31 36.60
CA CYS A 233 -18.65 23.62 35.42
C CYS A 233 -19.12 22.72 34.26
N PRO A 234 -19.24 23.24 33.02
CA PRO A 234 -19.57 22.42 31.88
C PRO A 234 -18.61 21.23 31.70
N ALA A 235 -19.06 20.27 30.88
CA ALA A 235 -18.25 19.11 30.54
C ALA A 235 -16.94 19.56 29.91
N ASP A 236 -15.86 18.91 30.36
CA ASP A 236 -14.50 19.23 29.96
C ASP A 236 -14.32 19.05 28.45
N THR A 237 -14.09 20.16 27.74
CA THR A 237 -14.04 20.16 26.28
C THR A 237 -12.61 20.30 25.81
N LYS A 238 -12.10 19.31 25.09
CA LYS A 238 -10.80 19.42 24.42
C LYS A 238 -10.97 19.95 23.00
N ARG A 239 -9.99 20.72 22.52
CA ARG A 239 -9.99 21.24 21.15
C ARG A 239 -9.58 20.17 20.15
N THR A 240 -9.82 20.39 18.86
CA THR A 240 -9.33 19.53 17.75
C THR A 240 -8.42 20.28 16.78
N ALA A 241 -7.99 21.48 17.17
CA ALA A 241 -7.10 22.31 16.38
C ALA A 241 -5.67 21.73 16.36
N GLU A 242 -4.88 22.18 15.40
CA GLU A 242 -3.44 21.97 15.38
C GLU A 242 -2.81 22.49 16.67
N CYS A 243 -2.01 21.66 17.32
CA CYS A 243 -1.29 22.00 18.54
C CYS A 243 0.21 22.14 18.30
N ARG A 244 0.74 21.49 17.27
CA ARG A 244 2.12 21.65 16.83
C ARG A 244 2.19 21.60 15.30
N PRO A 245 2.80 22.61 14.65
CA PRO A 245 3.01 22.60 13.22
C PRO A 245 4.11 21.61 12.84
N ALA A 246 4.01 21.06 11.62
CA ALA A 246 5.04 20.21 11.04
C ALA A 246 6.40 20.97 10.99
N ALA A 247 7.43 20.38 11.59
CA ALA A 247 8.79 20.92 11.64
C ALA A 247 9.56 20.72 10.31
N GLY A 248 9.09 19.82 9.43
CA GLY A 248 9.71 19.54 8.14
C GLY A 248 8.77 18.80 7.18
N PRO A 249 9.20 18.52 5.94
CA PRO A 249 8.36 17.89 4.91
C PRO A 249 7.94 16.45 5.27
N CYS A 250 8.67 15.79 6.17
CA CYS A 250 8.38 14.44 6.66
C CYS A 250 7.62 14.40 7.98
N ASP A 251 7.29 15.56 8.51
CA ASP A 251 6.54 15.69 9.74
C ASP A 251 5.06 15.89 9.45
N ALA A 252 4.18 15.22 10.20
CA ALA A 252 2.78 15.58 10.21
C ALA A 252 2.58 16.72 11.21
N ALA A 253 1.58 17.59 10.98
CA ALA A 253 1.20 18.54 12.02
C ALA A 253 0.34 17.80 13.05
N GLU A 254 0.71 17.85 14.33
CA GLU A 254 -0.09 17.24 15.37
C GLU A 254 -1.36 18.05 15.65
N ARG A 255 -2.47 17.32 15.71
CA ARG A 255 -3.77 17.87 16.04
C ARG A 255 -4.28 17.21 17.30
N CYS A 256 -4.92 18.02 18.12
CA CYS A 256 -5.61 17.52 19.30
C CYS A 256 -6.72 16.55 18.88
N ASP A 257 -6.87 15.45 19.61
CA ASP A 257 -7.80 14.37 19.28
C ASP A 257 -9.22 14.59 19.84
N GLY A 258 -9.42 15.69 20.58
CA GLY A 258 -10.67 16.00 21.25
C GLY A 258 -10.91 15.19 22.53
N ILE A 259 -9.88 14.50 23.05
CA ILE A 259 -9.94 13.65 24.25
C ILE A 259 -8.84 13.98 25.26
N HIS A 260 -7.59 14.20 24.82
CA HIS A 260 -6.44 14.42 25.71
C HIS A 260 -6.03 15.89 25.86
N ASP A 261 -5.42 16.23 27.01
CA ASP A 261 -4.98 17.60 27.36
C ASP A 261 -3.70 18.02 26.63
N ASP A 262 -2.83 17.06 26.34
CA ASP A 262 -1.55 17.27 25.69
C ASP A 262 -1.64 17.05 24.18
N CYS A 263 -0.78 17.77 23.45
CA CYS A 263 -0.57 17.48 22.04
C CYS A 263 0.01 16.08 21.89
N PRO A 264 -0.48 15.24 20.96
CA PRO A 264 0.11 13.94 20.73
C PRO A 264 1.62 14.03 20.44
N ALA A 265 2.30 12.92 20.65
CA ALA A 265 3.71 12.78 20.28
C ALA A 265 3.88 12.92 18.76
N ASP A 266 5.08 13.33 18.33
CA ASP A 266 5.40 13.56 16.92
C ASP A 266 5.01 12.36 16.07
N ASP A 267 4.23 12.62 15.02
CA ASP A 267 3.82 11.63 14.04
C ASP A 267 4.55 11.87 12.72
N PHE A 268 5.51 10.99 12.40
CA PHE A 268 6.26 11.10 11.16
C PHE A 268 5.51 10.44 10.01
N LYS A 269 5.49 11.11 8.86
CA LYS A 269 4.89 10.55 7.65
C LYS A 269 5.52 9.18 7.32
N PRO A 270 4.74 8.20 6.84
CA PRO A 270 5.24 6.86 6.55
C PRO A 270 6.45 6.87 5.63
N ALA A 271 7.30 5.83 5.73
CA ALA A 271 8.52 5.71 4.93
C ALA A 271 8.30 5.55 3.41
N THR A 272 7.04 5.61 2.96
CA THR A 272 6.63 5.63 1.55
C THR A 272 6.30 7.04 1.06
N THR A 273 6.40 8.06 1.91
CA THR A 273 6.08 9.44 1.57
C THR A 273 7.28 10.13 0.93
N VAL A 274 7.14 10.58 -0.30
CA VAL A 274 8.19 11.36 -1.00
C VAL A 274 8.26 12.76 -0.38
N CYS A 275 9.44 13.14 0.10
CA CYS A 275 9.69 14.46 0.67
C CYS A 275 10.54 15.37 -0.22
N ARG A 276 11.35 14.77 -1.10
CA ARG A 276 12.03 15.44 -2.20
C ARG A 276 11.89 14.57 -3.45
N PRO A 277 11.14 15.01 -4.48
CA PRO A 277 11.05 14.29 -5.74
C PRO A 277 12.37 14.41 -6.51
N ALA A 278 12.70 13.39 -7.29
CA ALA A 278 13.87 13.37 -8.14
C ALA A 278 13.87 14.55 -9.14
N ALA A 279 14.93 15.35 -9.14
CA ALA A 279 15.13 16.51 -10.00
C ALA A 279 15.72 16.17 -11.39
N GLY A 280 16.21 14.94 -11.58
CA GLY A 280 16.78 14.47 -12.85
C GLY A 280 16.98 12.95 -12.90
N LEU A 281 17.53 12.43 -14.00
CA LEU A 281 17.73 10.98 -14.21
C LEU A 281 18.74 10.35 -13.24
N CYS A 282 19.63 11.16 -12.67
CA CYS A 282 20.63 10.75 -11.69
C CYS A 282 20.24 11.02 -10.24
N ASP A 283 19.01 11.48 -10.05
CA ASP A 283 18.41 11.71 -8.75
C ASP A 283 17.46 10.56 -8.41
N VAL A 284 17.21 10.34 -7.12
CA VAL A 284 16.16 9.42 -6.67
C VAL A 284 15.19 10.17 -5.77
N ASP A 285 13.93 9.73 -5.76
CA ASP A 285 12.97 10.25 -4.80
C ASP A 285 13.49 9.96 -3.39
N ASP A 286 13.65 11.02 -2.58
CA ASP A 286 13.92 10.85 -1.16
C ASP A 286 12.60 10.63 -0.44
N PHE A 287 12.55 9.52 0.28
CA PHE A 287 11.42 9.17 1.12
C PHE A 287 11.70 9.54 2.56
N CYS A 288 10.64 9.89 3.28
CA CYS A 288 10.71 10.01 4.73
C CYS A 288 11.23 8.73 5.36
N THR A 289 11.90 8.82 6.51
CA THR A 289 12.39 7.64 7.23
C THR A 289 11.31 6.99 8.10
N GLY A 290 10.18 7.67 8.29
CA GLY A 290 9.17 7.35 9.30
C GLY A 290 9.64 7.60 10.75
N THR A 291 10.79 8.26 10.94
CA THR A 291 11.40 8.48 12.27
C THR A 291 12.00 9.89 12.46
N ALA A 292 11.97 10.75 11.44
CA ALA A 292 12.53 12.11 11.50
C ALA A 292 11.67 13.10 10.71
N ALA A 293 11.65 14.36 11.17
CA ALA A 293 10.89 15.47 10.58
C ALA A 293 11.49 16.00 9.26
N ASP A 294 12.82 15.97 9.16
CA ASP A 294 13.54 16.40 7.97
C ASP A 294 13.57 15.30 6.90
N CYS A 295 13.53 15.72 5.64
CA CYS A 295 13.83 14.83 4.54
C CYS A 295 15.31 14.39 4.64
N PRO A 296 15.63 13.11 4.35
CA PRO A 296 17.02 12.66 4.31
C PRO A 296 17.92 13.54 3.42
N ALA A 297 19.22 13.40 3.65
CA ALA A 297 20.21 13.99 2.76
C ALA A 297 19.95 13.51 1.33
N ASP A 298 20.02 14.46 0.40
CA ASP A 298 19.68 14.28 -0.99
C ASP A 298 20.51 13.17 -1.65
N ALA A 299 19.85 12.04 -1.94
CA ALA A 299 20.53 10.86 -2.42
C ALA A 299 20.63 10.87 -3.94
N LYS A 300 21.85 10.95 -4.47
CA LYS A 300 22.10 10.72 -5.90
C LYS A 300 22.44 9.26 -6.14
N ARG A 301 21.98 8.72 -7.28
CA ARG A 301 22.36 7.37 -7.70
C ARG A 301 23.74 7.38 -8.37
N THR A 302 24.35 6.21 -8.44
CA THR A 302 25.58 5.95 -9.24
C THR A 302 25.32 4.97 -10.39
N ALA A 303 24.04 4.70 -10.63
CA ALA A 303 23.60 3.77 -11.66
C ALA A 303 23.75 4.38 -13.05
N GLU A 304 23.66 3.53 -14.06
CA GLU A 304 23.57 3.94 -15.46
C GLU A 304 22.29 4.76 -15.67
N CYS A 305 22.45 5.98 -16.17
CA CYS A 305 21.34 6.89 -16.45
C CYS A 305 21.01 6.99 -17.93
N ARG A 306 22.00 6.73 -18.79
CA ARG A 306 21.81 6.61 -20.23
C ARG A 306 22.62 5.40 -20.72
N PRO A 307 21.97 4.42 -21.35
CA PRO A 307 22.68 3.30 -21.93
C PRO A 307 23.45 3.77 -23.17
N ALA A 308 24.58 3.11 -23.43
CA ALA A 308 25.36 3.33 -24.64
C ALA A 308 24.48 3.19 -25.89
N ALA A 309 24.36 4.26 -26.68
CA ALA A 309 23.57 4.31 -27.91
C ALA A 309 24.22 3.54 -29.07
N GLY A 310 25.48 3.15 -28.94
CA GLY A 310 26.19 2.33 -29.91
C GLY A 310 27.54 1.79 -29.38
N PRO A 311 28.27 0.99 -30.18
CA PRO A 311 29.52 0.35 -29.74
C PRO A 311 30.65 1.35 -29.44
N CYS A 312 30.57 2.57 -29.96
CA CYS A 312 31.50 3.68 -29.70
C CYS A 312 31.08 4.61 -28.58
N ASP A 313 29.96 4.32 -27.96
CA ASP A 313 29.42 5.10 -26.85
C ASP A 313 29.80 4.42 -25.54
N ALA A 314 30.24 5.20 -24.55
CA ALA A 314 30.23 4.72 -23.18
C ALA A 314 28.81 4.91 -22.64
N ALA A 315 28.38 4.04 -21.73
CA ALA A 315 27.13 4.29 -21.04
C ALA A 315 27.37 5.33 -19.95
N GLU A 316 26.59 6.41 -19.94
CA GLU A 316 26.70 7.44 -18.91
C GLU A 316 26.20 6.91 -17.58
N ARG A 317 27.03 7.10 -16.57
CA ARG A 317 26.74 6.75 -15.19
C ARG A 317 26.67 8.02 -14.38
N CYS A 318 25.71 8.05 -13.47
CA CYS A 318 25.64 9.08 -12.47
C CYS A 318 26.89 9.05 -11.59
N ASP A 319 27.42 10.22 -11.26
CA ASP A 319 28.64 10.38 -10.47
C ASP A 319 28.38 10.34 -8.96
N GLY A 320 27.10 10.22 -8.56
CA GLY A 320 26.67 10.29 -7.17
C GLY A 320 26.69 11.70 -6.59
N VAL A 321 26.76 12.74 -7.44
CA VAL A 321 26.83 14.15 -7.03
C VAL A 321 25.81 15.03 -7.76
N HIS A 322 25.62 14.85 -9.07
CA HIS A 322 24.75 15.72 -9.89
C HIS A 322 23.37 15.08 -10.19
N ASP A 323 22.35 15.92 -10.38
CA ASP A 323 20.96 15.50 -10.65
C ASP A 323 20.76 14.98 -12.08
N ASP A 324 21.52 15.54 -13.02
CA ASP A 324 21.45 15.21 -14.43
C ASP A 324 22.45 14.13 -14.81
N CYS A 325 22.06 13.32 -15.79
CA CYS A 325 22.96 12.39 -16.43
C CYS A 325 24.06 13.18 -17.18
N PRO A 326 25.35 12.81 -17.03
CA PRO A 326 26.42 13.52 -17.72
C PRO A 326 26.21 13.57 -19.24
N ALA A 327 26.89 14.52 -19.88
CA ALA A 327 26.92 14.61 -21.34
C ALA A 327 27.60 13.36 -21.94
N ASP A 328 27.24 13.04 -23.18
CA ASP A 328 27.71 11.83 -23.86
C ASP A 328 29.24 11.73 -23.84
N ASP A 329 29.76 10.57 -23.42
CA ASP A 329 31.19 10.26 -23.42
C ASP A 329 31.50 9.20 -24.48
N PHE A 330 32.17 9.61 -25.55
CA PHE A 330 32.51 8.72 -26.65
C PHE A 330 33.84 8.02 -26.40
N LYS A 331 33.89 6.72 -26.70
CA LYS A 331 35.12 5.94 -26.57
C LYS A 331 36.23 6.53 -27.46
N PRO A 332 37.50 6.47 -27.02
CA PRO A 332 38.63 7.06 -27.74
C PRO A 332 38.72 6.58 -29.20
N ALA A 333 39.31 7.42 -30.07
CA ALA A 333 39.44 7.14 -31.50
C ALA A 333 40.36 5.94 -31.88
N THR A 334 40.83 5.20 -30.87
CA THR A 334 41.61 3.97 -30.99
C THR A 334 40.79 2.73 -30.64
N THR A 335 39.52 2.89 -30.24
CA THR A 335 38.67 1.78 -29.79
C THR A 335 38.06 1.10 -31.00
N VAL A 336 38.39 -0.16 -31.23
CA VAL A 336 37.76 -0.98 -32.28
C VAL A 336 36.30 -1.22 -31.90
N CYS A 337 35.38 -0.77 -32.75
CA CYS A 337 33.93 -0.92 -32.57
C CYS A 337 33.32 -1.98 -33.47
N ARG A 338 33.98 -2.26 -34.59
CA ARG A 338 33.69 -3.43 -35.43
C ARG A 338 35.04 -4.03 -35.85
N PRO A 339 35.39 -5.24 -35.37
CA PRO A 339 36.58 -5.92 -35.83
C PRO A 339 36.38 -6.40 -37.28
N ALA A 340 37.47 -6.48 -38.03
CA ALA A 340 37.49 -6.99 -39.39
C ALA A 340 36.92 -8.42 -39.44
N ALA A 341 35.85 -8.61 -40.20
CA ALA A 341 35.17 -9.89 -40.38
C ALA A 341 35.87 -10.82 -41.39
N GLY A 342 36.79 -10.30 -42.21
CA GLY A 342 37.54 -11.08 -43.19
C GLY A 342 38.79 -10.35 -43.70
N VAL A 343 39.55 -11.00 -44.59
CA VAL A 343 40.81 -10.45 -45.12
C VAL A 343 40.62 -9.20 -46.00
N CYS A 344 39.39 -8.92 -46.42
CA CYS A 344 38.99 -7.73 -47.16
C CYS A 344 38.28 -6.68 -46.32
N ASP A 345 38.23 -6.90 -45.01
CA ASP A 345 37.67 -5.97 -44.06
C ASP A 345 38.78 -5.24 -43.30
N VAL A 346 38.50 -4.03 -42.81
CA VAL A 346 39.41 -3.34 -41.89
C VAL A 346 38.71 -3.08 -40.57
N ASP A 347 39.47 -3.10 -39.47
CA ASP A 347 38.91 -2.75 -38.17
C ASP A 347 38.34 -1.33 -38.22
N ASP A 348 37.04 -1.18 -37.97
CA ASP A 348 36.44 0.12 -37.75
C ASP A 348 36.76 0.54 -36.31
N VAL A 349 37.41 1.69 -36.19
CA VAL A 349 37.66 2.34 -34.91
C VAL A 349 36.70 3.49 -34.71
N CYS A 350 36.34 3.75 -33.45
CA CYS A 350 35.54 4.90 -33.09
C CYS A 350 36.18 6.20 -33.57
N THR A 351 35.38 7.23 -33.80
CA THR A 351 35.90 8.57 -34.15
C THR A 351 36.28 9.39 -32.91
N GLY A 352 35.84 8.96 -31.72
CA GLY A 352 35.89 9.75 -30.48
C GLY A 352 34.84 10.86 -30.42
N THR A 353 33.88 10.91 -31.35
CA THR A 353 32.91 12.00 -31.46
C THR A 353 31.48 11.54 -31.80
N ALA A 354 31.24 10.24 -31.92
CA ALA A 354 29.94 9.67 -32.29
C ALA A 354 29.71 8.32 -31.62
N ALA A 355 28.46 8.06 -31.23
CA ALA A 355 28.04 6.83 -30.56
C ALA A 355 28.09 5.58 -31.44
N ASN A 356 27.85 5.77 -32.74
CA ASN A 356 27.87 4.68 -33.71
C ASN A 356 29.28 4.44 -34.23
N CYS A 357 29.58 3.16 -34.47
CA CYS A 357 30.74 2.80 -35.26
C CYS A 357 30.64 3.47 -36.64
N PRO A 358 31.75 3.93 -37.24
CA PRO A 358 31.75 4.40 -38.61
C PRO A 358 31.12 3.41 -39.58
N ALA A 359 30.79 3.91 -40.77
CA ALA A 359 30.39 3.04 -41.86
C ALA A 359 31.52 2.05 -42.14
N ASP A 360 31.10 0.81 -42.38
CA ASP A 360 31.94 -0.37 -42.57
C ASP A 360 33.01 -0.14 -43.63
N ALA A 361 34.26 0.07 -43.20
CA ALA A 361 35.33 0.32 -44.13
C ALA A 361 35.82 -1.01 -44.69
N LYS A 362 35.72 -1.18 -46.01
CA LYS A 362 36.26 -2.34 -46.72
C LYS A 362 37.56 -2.02 -47.42
N SER A 363 38.44 -3.00 -47.46
CA SER A 363 39.74 -2.92 -48.11
C SER A 363 39.59 -2.98 -49.63
N THR A 364 40.61 -2.51 -50.34
CA THR A 364 40.75 -2.65 -51.82
C THR A 364 42.07 -3.34 -52.20
N VAL A 365 42.74 -3.92 -51.21
CA VAL A 365 44.03 -4.57 -51.38
C VAL A 365 43.90 -5.92 -52.09
N VAL A 366 45.03 -6.44 -52.58
CA VAL A 366 45.11 -7.84 -53.03
C VAL A 366 44.97 -8.72 -51.79
N CYS A 367 43.91 -9.52 -51.75
CA CYS A 367 43.65 -10.44 -50.64
C CYS A 367 44.15 -11.85 -50.94
N ARG A 368 44.23 -12.24 -52.21
CA ARG A 368 44.86 -13.49 -52.64
C ARG A 368 45.72 -13.23 -53.90
N PRO A 369 47.02 -13.56 -53.87
CA PRO A 369 47.89 -13.43 -55.03
C PRO A 369 47.65 -14.57 -56.04
N ALA A 370 47.90 -14.31 -57.33
CA ALA A 370 47.83 -15.32 -58.38
C ALA A 370 48.84 -16.47 -58.16
N ALA A 371 48.36 -17.71 -58.26
CA ALA A 371 49.02 -18.98 -58.04
C ALA A 371 49.31 -19.77 -59.33
N GLY A 372 49.51 -19.09 -60.46
CA GLY A 372 49.88 -19.74 -61.72
C GLY A 372 49.48 -18.95 -62.96
N PRO A 373 49.74 -19.49 -64.17
CA PRO A 373 49.45 -18.81 -65.43
C PRO A 373 47.94 -18.74 -65.77
N CYS A 374 47.10 -19.53 -65.10
CA CYS A 374 45.65 -19.54 -65.29
C CYS A 374 44.87 -18.95 -64.10
N ASP A 375 45.57 -18.29 -63.16
CA ASP A 375 44.98 -17.72 -61.94
C ASP A 375 45.04 -16.18 -61.94
N VAL A 376 43.98 -15.53 -61.46
CA VAL A 376 43.86 -14.07 -61.41
C VAL A 376 43.91 -13.63 -59.95
N ALA A 377 44.88 -12.78 -59.59
CA ALA A 377 44.97 -12.27 -58.23
C ALA A 377 43.68 -11.55 -57.79
N GLU A 378 43.05 -12.05 -56.74
CA GLU A 378 41.83 -11.49 -56.20
C GLU A 378 42.11 -10.25 -55.36
N ARG A 379 41.29 -9.23 -55.62
CA ARG A 379 41.31 -7.96 -54.91
C ARG A 379 39.99 -7.78 -54.21
N CYS A 380 40.08 -7.25 -53.00
CA CYS A 380 38.91 -6.76 -52.29
C CYS A 380 38.20 -5.71 -53.16
N ASP A 381 36.89 -5.84 -53.28
CA ASP A 381 36.06 -4.99 -54.15
C ASP A 381 35.61 -3.69 -53.46
N GLY A 382 36.00 -3.50 -52.20
CA GLY A 382 35.57 -2.38 -51.37
C GLY A 382 34.12 -2.50 -50.89
N VAL A 383 33.52 -3.70 -50.97
CA VAL A 383 32.12 -3.95 -50.57
C VAL A 383 32.00 -5.18 -49.66
N HIS A 384 32.71 -6.27 -49.94
CA HIS A 384 32.60 -7.53 -49.20
C HIS A 384 33.76 -7.76 -48.22
N ASP A 385 33.47 -8.47 -47.13
CA ASP A 385 34.42 -8.76 -46.03
C ASP A 385 35.45 -9.82 -46.41
N ASP A 386 35.03 -10.73 -47.29
CA ASP A 386 35.84 -11.84 -47.77
C ASP A 386 36.53 -11.49 -49.08
N CYS A 387 37.68 -12.12 -49.27
CA CYS A 387 38.31 -12.13 -50.58
C CYS A 387 37.36 -12.78 -51.59
N PRO A 388 37.20 -12.20 -52.80
CA PRO A 388 36.40 -12.83 -53.84
C PRO A 388 36.76 -14.30 -54.06
N ALA A 389 35.79 -15.07 -54.54
CA ALA A 389 36.02 -16.46 -54.92
C ALA A 389 37.16 -16.54 -55.95
N ASP A 390 37.93 -17.63 -55.85
CA ASP A 390 39.07 -17.93 -56.70
C ASP A 390 38.72 -17.78 -58.18
N ALA A 391 39.33 -16.81 -58.86
CA ALA A 391 38.95 -16.40 -60.20
C ALA A 391 39.99 -16.89 -61.21
N VAL A 392 39.57 -17.81 -62.07
CA VAL A 392 40.35 -18.27 -63.22
C VAL A 392 40.18 -17.32 -64.42
N ALA A 393 41.22 -17.22 -65.26
CA ALA A 393 41.19 -16.40 -66.47
C ALA A 393 40.05 -16.81 -67.44
N PRO A 394 39.44 -15.88 -68.23
CA PRO A 394 38.26 -16.14 -69.06
C PRO A 394 38.41 -17.27 -70.11
N GLU A 395 37.24 -17.78 -70.49
CA GLU A 395 36.88 -19.16 -70.91
C GLU A 395 37.44 -19.76 -72.23
N ASP A 396 38.39 -19.16 -72.95
CA ASP A 396 38.78 -19.72 -74.26
C ASP A 396 40.15 -20.43 -74.28
N ALA A 397 40.91 -20.46 -73.16
CA ALA A 397 42.25 -21.07 -73.15
C ALA A 397 42.68 -21.84 -71.88
N CYS A 398 41.99 -21.69 -70.74
CA CYS A 398 42.42 -22.24 -69.44
C CYS A 398 41.34 -23.04 -68.67
N ASN A 399 40.15 -23.28 -69.24
CA ASN A 399 39.00 -23.85 -68.53
C ASN A 399 38.60 -25.27 -68.99
N ASP A 400 39.45 -25.96 -69.76
CA ASP A 400 39.15 -27.31 -70.23
C ASP A 400 40.36 -28.26 -70.12
N CYS A 401 40.12 -29.57 -69.98
CA CYS A 401 41.18 -30.57 -69.86
C CYS A 401 42.17 -30.44 -71.03
N GLY A 402 43.44 -30.17 -70.72
CA GLY A 402 44.54 -30.07 -71.68
C GLY A 402 44.55 -28.81 -72.55
N SER A 403 43.59 -27.90 -72.42
CA SER A 403 43.52 -26.65 -73.23
C SER A 403 44.76 -25.78 -73.05
N ALA A 404 45.26 -25.63 -71.81
CA ALA A 404 46.42 -24.82 -71.46
C ALA A 404 47.79 -25.51 -71.67
N THR A 405 47.85 -26.73 -72.23
CA THR A 405 49.13 -27.46 -72.41
C THR A 405 49.74 -27.24 -73.79
N PHE A 406 50.55 -26.20 -73.94
CA PHE A 406 51.22 -25.86 -75.21
C PHE A 406 52.65 -26.38 -75.33
N GLU A 407 53.26 -26.77 -74.21
CA GLU A 407 54.64 -27.23 -74.19
C GLU A 407 54.83 -28.56 -74.95
N PRO A 408 55.95 -28.74 -75.67
CA PRO A 408 56.21 -29.96 -76.42
C PRO A 408 56.33 -31.18 -75.49
N CYS A 409 56.07 -32.37 -76.03
CA CYS A 409 56.19 -33.62 -75.29
C CYS A 409 57.60 -33.77 -74.71
N ALA A 410 57.68 -33.91 -73.39
CA ALA A 410 58.89 -34.28 -72.69
C ALA A 410 58.55 -35.31 -71.61
N VAL A 411 59.27 -36.44 -71.62
CA VAL A 411 58.99 -37.58 -70.77
C VAL A 411 60.25 -38.03 -70.04
N THR A 412 60.18 -38.17 -68.72
CA THR A 412 61.30 -38.63 -67.90
C THR A 412 60.97 -39.97 -67.25
N VAL A 413 61.79 -40.99 -67.51
CA VAL A 413 61.72 -42.29 -66.88
C VAL A 413 62.70 -42.35 -65.72
N THR A 414 62.19 -42.62 -64.52
CA THR A 414 62.97 -42.81 -63.29
C THR A 414 62.74 -44.21 -62.73
N ALA A 415 63.80 -44.86 -62.25
CA ALA A 415 63.71 -46.19 -61.64
C ALA A 415 64.73 -46.31 -60.51
N ARG A 416 64.47 -47.21 -59.56
CA ARG A 416 65.41 -47.44 -58.45
C ARG A 416 66.78 -47.87 -58.97
N LYS A 417 67.83 -47.15 -58.55
CA LYS A 417 69.24 -47.43 -58.89
C LYS A 417 69.56 -47.35 -60.40
N ALA A 418 68.81 -46.55 -61.16
CA ALA A 418 69.12 -46.23 -62.55
C ALA A 418 69.10 -44.71 -62.75
N PRO A 419 69.97 -44.14 -63.62
CA PRO A 419 69.90 -42.73 -63.97
C PRO A 419 68.59 -42.42 -64.68
N ALA A 420 68.08 -41.20 -64.50
CA ALA A 420 66.90 -40.72 -65.20
C ALA A 420 67.17 -40.66 -66.71
N ARG A 421 66.18 -41.08 -67.51
CA ARG A 421 66.24 -41.07 -68.98
C ARG A 421 65.15 -40.17 -69.52
N VAL A 422 65.47 -39.30 -70.47
CA VAL A 422 64.53 -38.35 -71.08
C VAL A 422 64.20 -38.79 -72.50
N PHE A 423 62.94 -38.62 -72.89
CA PHE A 423 62.37 -38.94 -74.19
C PHE A 423 61.50 -37.78 -74.66
N ASP A 424 61.38 -37.64 -75.96
CA ASP A 424 60.44 -36.75 -76.66
C ASP A 424 59.17 -37.49 -77.13
N ASP A 425 59.12 -38.81 -76.88
CA ASP A 425 58.07 -39.73 -77.31
C ASP A 425 57.67 -40.63 -76.14
N LEU A 426 56.37 -40.60 -75.81
CA LEU A 426 55.85 -41.30 -74.64
C LEU A 426 55.83 -42.83 -74.84
N GLN A 427 55.55 -43.35 -76.03
CA GLN A 427 55.55 -44.79 -76.27
C GLN A 427 56.97 -45.36 -76.13
N LYS A 428 57.98 -44.68 -76.69
CA LYS A 428 59.39 -45.09 -76.52
C LYS A 428 59.80 -45.08 -75.04
N ALA A 429 59.32 -44.11 -74.26
CA ALA A 429 59.56 -44.07 -72.83
C ALA A 429 58.95 -45.30 -72.12
N VAL A 430 57.69 -45.64 -72.45
CA VAL A 430 56.97 -46.82 -71.94
C VAL A 430 57.70 -48.12 -72.26
N ASP A 431 58.07 -48.33 -73.52
CA ASP A 431 58.77 -49.55 -73.98
C ASP A 431 60.09 -49.74 -73.25
N SER A 432 60.78 -48.63 -72.97
CA SER A 432 62.11 -48.64 -72.37
C SER A 432 62.13 -48.72 -70.84
N ALA A 433 60.98 -48.47 -70.19
CA ALA A 433 60.91 -48.39 -68.74
C ALA A 433 61.18 -49.78 -68.12
N PRO A 434 61.90 -49.91 -67.01
CA PRO A 434 61.97 -51.16 -66.27
C PRO A 434 60.74 -51.34 -65.34
N LYS A 435 60.57 -52.54 -64.79
CA LYS A 435 59.58 -52.82 -63.74
C LYS A 435 59.83 -51.92 -62.52
N GLY A 436 58.78 -51.34 -61.94
CA GLY A 436 58.90 -50.42 -60.79
C GLY A 436 59.23 -48.98 -61.17
N ALA A 437 59.29 -48.64 -62.47
CA ALA A 437 59.64 -47.30 -62.92
C ALA A 437 58.48 -46.31 -62.81
N THR A 438 58.82 -45.03 -62.71
CA THR A 438 57.90 -43.90 -62.84
C THR A 438 58.25 -43.13 -64.11
N ILE A 439 57.28 -43.03 -65.01
CA ILE A 439 57.30 -42.27 -66.25
C ILE A 439 56.57 -40.96 -65.98
N THR A 440 57.29 -39.85 -66.00
CA THR A 440 56.73 -38.51 -65.76
C THR A 440 56.59 -37.77 -67.08
N VAL A 441 55.38 -37.37 -67.43
CA VAL A 441 55.02 -36.58 -68.61
C VAL A 441 55.02 -35.10 -68.24
N THR A 442 55.56 -34.28 -69.12
CA THR A 442 55.44 -32.82 -69.13
C THR A 442 55.14 -32.36 -70.54
N GLY A 443 54.30 -31.33 -70.69
CA GLY A 443 53.79 -30.90 -72.00
C GLY A 443 52.75 -31.85 -72.58
N ARG A 444 52.54 -31.75 -73.90
CA ARG A 444 51.51 -32.51 -74.64
C ARG A 444 52.17 -33.62 -75.46
N CYS A 445 51.88 -34.87 -75.10
CA CYS A 445 52.36 -36.06 -75.79
C CYS A 445 51.24 -36.73 -76.59
N ALA A 446 51.56 -37.20 -77.79
CA ALA A 446 50.62 -37.91 -78.65
C ALA A 446 50.78 -39.44 -78.49
N GLY A 447 49.65 -40.14 -78.37
CA GLY A 447 49.49 -41.59 -78.40
C GLY A 447 49.16 -42.12 -79.81
N PRO A 448 48.69 -43.37 -79.92
CA PRO A 448 48.21 -44.22 -78.82
C PRO A 448 49.34 -44.77 -77.93
N ILE A 449 49.09 -44.88 -76.62
CA ILE A 449 50.06 -45.40 -75.65
C ILE A 449 49.68 -46.82 -75.21
N LEU A 450 50.44 -47.82 -75.65
CA LEU A 450 50.22 -49.23 -75.33
C LEU A 450 51.16 -49.69 -74.20
N ILE A 451 50.56 -50.12 -73.08
CA ILE A 451 51.23 -50.73 -71.93
C ILE A 451 50.88 -52.23 -71.91
N LEU A 452 51.67 -53.03 -72.62
CA LEU A 452 51.41 -54.46 -72.83
C LEU A 452 52.24 -55.38 -71.93
N GLY A 453 51.58 -56.24 -71.14
CA GLY A 453 52.25 -57.29 -70.37
C GLY A 453 53.19 -56.76 -69.28
N ARG A 454 52.93 -55.55 -68.77
CA ARG A 454 53.78 -54.82 -67.83
C ARG A 454 53.34 -55.04 -66.38
N SER A 455 54.26 -54.80 -65.45
CA SER A 455 53.92 -54.78 -64.02
C SER A 455 54.60 -53.64 -63.27
N ASP A 456 53.91 -53.15 -62.23
CA ASP A 456 54.43 -52.16 -61.27
C ASP A 456 54.98 -50.89 -61.96
N LEU A 457 54.21 -50.30 -62.88
CA LEU A 457 54.61 -49.08 -63.60
C LEU A 457 53.73 -47.91 -63.14
N THR A 458 54.30 -46.71 -63.05
CA THR A 458 53.52 -45.48 -62.84
C THR A 458 53.75 -44.54 -64.00
N LEU A 459 52.69 -44.22 -64.73
CA LEU A 459 52.63 -43.16 -65.73
C LEU A 459 51.95 -41.96 -65.06
N ARG A 460 52.66 -40.84 -64.96
CA ARG A 460 52.15 -39.66 -64.24
C ARG A 460 52.45 -38.36 -64.95
N GLY A 461 51.62 -37.35 -64.73
CA GLY A 461 51.99 -35.96 -64.97
C GLY A 461 52.59 -35.28 -63.74
N ILE A 462 52.65 -33.96 -63.82
CA ILE A 462 52.94 -33.09 -62.69
C ILE A 462 51.71 -33.04 -61.78
N ALA A 463 51.94 -33.22 -60.48
CA ALA A 463 50.85 -33.16 -59.51
C ALA A 463 50.30 -31.71 -59.44
N PRO A 464 48.99 -31.51 -59.51
CA PRO A 464 48.36 -30.18 -59.49
C PRO A 464 48.45 -29.48 -58.13
N ALA A 465 48.65 -30.23 -57.04
CA ALA A 465 48.72 -29.67 -55.70
C ALA A 465 49.87 -30.26 -54.89
N ASP A 466 50.49 -29.44 -54.03
CA ASP A 466 51.48 -29.90 -53.05
C ASP A 466 50.79 -30.50 -51.81
N THR A 467 49.96 -31.51 -52.05
CA THR A 467 49.27 -32.28 -51.00
C THR A 467 49.89 -33.67 -50.89
N ARG A 468 49.60 -34.36 -49.78
CA ARG A 468 50.06 -35.74 -49.57
C ARG A 468 49.62 -36.70 -50.68
N SER A 469 48.45 -36.49 -51.27
CA SER A 469 47.94 -37.30 -52.38
C SER A 469 48.38 -36.77 -53.74
N GLY A 470 48.84 -35.51 -53.83
CA GLY A 470 49.08 -34.80 -55.08
C GLY A 470 47.80 -34.29 -55.76
N CYS A 471 46.61 -34.62 -55.24
CA CYS A 471 45.31 -34.19 -55.77
C CYS A 471 44.70 -33.09 -54.89
N PRO A 472 43.97 -32.10 -55.45
CA PRO A 472 43.25 -31.13 -54.64
C PRO A 472 42.16 -31.81 -53.79
N ALA A 473 41.91 -31.31 -52.58
CA ALA A 473 40.93 -31.89 -51.66
C ALA A 473 39.49 -31.74 -52.19
N GLU A 474 39.22 -30.63 -52.86
CA GLU A 474 37.91 -30.31 -53.47
C GLU A 474 37.66 -31.05 -54.80
N GLY A 475 38.60 -31.89 -55.23
CA GLY A 475 38.58 -32.52 -56.55
C GLY A 475 39.24 -31.67 -57.63
N LEU A 476 39.41 -32.26 -58.82
CA LEU A 476 40.00 -31.59 -59.96
C LEU A 476 39.01 -30.63 -60.62
N ARG A 477 39.48 -29.43 -60.95
CA ARG A 477 38.84 -28.50 -61.87
C ARG A 477 39.48 -28.63 -63.26
N PRO A 478 38.73 -28.31 -64.34
CA PRO A 478 39.34 -28.16 -65.65
C PRO A 478 40.52 -27.18 -65.62
N GLY A 479 41.64 -27.54 -66.24
CA GLY A 479 42.85 -26.71 -66.29
C GLY A 479 43.86 -26.91 -65.14
N ASP A 480 43.50 -27.62 -64.07
CA ASP A 480 44.41 -27.88 -62.93
C ASP A 480 45.68 -28.67 -63.34
N LEU A 481 45.56 -29.50 -64.39
CA LEU A 481 46.64 -30.37 -64.87
C LEU A 481 47.37 -29.75 -66.06
N THR A 482 48.69 -29.86 -66.06
CA THR A 482 49.58 -29.28 -67.09
C THR A 482 50.24 -30.32 -68.01
N SER A 483 49.96 -31.60 -67.77
CA SER A 483 50.55 -32.71 -68.51
C SER A 483 49.46 -33.40 -69.31
N THR A 484 49.62 -33.47 -70.62
CA THR A 484 48.54 -33.90 -71.52
C THR A 484 48.97 -35.09 -72.37
N VAL A 485 48.10 -36.09 -72.46
CA VAL A 485 48.20 -37.21 -73.40
C VAL A 485 46.96 -37.16 -74.29
N SER A 486 47.17 -37.09 -75.61
CA SER A 486 46.09 -37.13 -76.59
C SER A 486 46.35 -38.21 -77.64
N SER A 487 45.34 -38.71 -78.35
CA SER A 487 45.55 -39.71 -79.41
C SER A 487 44.76 -39.39 -80.67
N PRO A 488 45.39 -39.38 -81.87
CA PRO A 488 44.68 -39.06 -83.10
C PRO A 488 44.01 -40.27 -83.77
N THR A 489 44.26 -41.50 -83.32
CA THR A 489 43.91 -42.72 -84.09
C THR A 489 43.18 -43.81 -83.32
N ASP A 490 43.41 -43.93 -82.02
CA ASP A 490 42.94 -45.04 -81.19
C ASP A 490 42.87 -44.58 -79.72
N ASP A 491 42.77 -45.50 -78.76
CA ASP A 491 42.77 -45.17 -77.33
C ASP A 491 43.95 -44.28 -76.96
N ALA A 492 43.76 -43.32 -76.05
CA ALA A 492 44.88 -42.51 -75.58
C ALA A 492 45.88 -43.33 -74.77
N ILE A 493 45.40 -44.13 -73.82
CA ILE A 493 46.24 -45.03 -73.02
C ILE A 493 45.56 -46.39 -72.88
N ASN A 494 46.15 -47.42 -73.49
CA ASN A 494 45.68 -48.79 -73.42
C ASN A 494 46.59 -49.66 -72.54
N VAL A 495 46.05 -50.14 -71.42
CA VAL A 495 46.73 -51.02 -70.45
C VAL A 495 46.28 -52.46 -70.64
N MET A 496 47.01 -53.20 -71.46
CA MET A 496 46.63 -54.56 -71.85
C MET A 496 47.43 -55.65 -71.13
N MET A 497 46.72 -56.63 -70.56
CA MET A 497 47.31 -57.81 -69.87
C MET A 497 48.38 -57.46 -68.82
N SER A 498 48.22 -56.30 -68.18
CA SER A 498 49.20 -55.73 -67.25
C SER A 498 48.71 -55.78 -65.80
N THR A 499 49.60 -55.62 -64.82
CA THR A 499 49.23 -55.59 -63.40
C THR A 499 49.87 -54.44 -62.62
N ASN A 500 49.12 -53.82 -61.70
CA ASN A 500 49.61 -52.72 -60.86
C ASN A 500 50.20 -51.55 -61.66
N ILE A 501 49.51 -51.16 -62.74
CA ILE A 501 49.81 -49.97 -63.54
C ILE A 501 49.02 -48.79 -62.97
N ARG A 502 49.72 -47.69 -62.67
CA ARG A 502 49.11 -46.46 -62.15
C ARG A 502 49.18 -45.36 -63.20
N ILE A 503 48.07 -44.68 -63.44
CA ILE A 503 47.92 -43.53 -64.34
C ILE A 503 47.38 -42.36 -63.50
N MET A 504 48.15 -41.28 -63.38
CA MET A 504 47.77 -40.16 -62.50
C MET A 504 48.23 -38.78 -62.95
N PHE A 505 47.46 -37.74 -62.61
CA PHE A 505 47.80 -36.33 -62.87
C PHE A 505 47.95 -35.99 -64.37
N LEU A 506 47.15 -36.61 -65.23
CA LEU A 506 47.17 -36.35 -66.67
C LEU A 506 45.84 -35.77 -67.15
N ASN A 507 45.91 -34.82 -68.08
CA ASN A 507 44.83 -34.62 -69.03
C ASN A 507 44.90 -35.74 -70.06
N VAL A 508 43.83 -36.51 -70.23
CA VAL A 508 43.74 -37.58 -71.24
C VAL A 508 42.59 -37.24 -72.16
N VAL A 509 42.92 -36.78 -73.37
CA VAL A 509 41.97 -36.04 -74.19
C VAL A 509 42.01 -36.36 -75.67
N ASP A 510 40.90 -36.07 -76.35
CA ASP A 510 40.79 -36.02 -77.81
C ASP A 510 41.10 -37.36 -78.50
N ALA A 511 40.91 -38.50 -77.82
CA ALA A 511 41.01 -39.82 -78.43
C ALA A 511 39.75 -40.16 -79.24
N PRO A 512 39.86 -40.66 -80.48
CA PRO A 512 38.69 -41.15 -81.23
C PRO A 512 38.10 -42.46 -80.67
N SER A 513 38.82 -43.11 -79.74
CA SER A 513 38.41 -44.28 -78.96
C SER A 513 38.53 -43.91 -77.47
N ASP A 514 38.89 -44.84 -76.58
CA ASP A 514 38.81 -44.62 -75.14
C ASP A 514 39.95 -43.73 -74.62
N GLY A 515 39.68 -42.93 -73.59
CA GLY A 515 40.72 -42.17 -72.92
C GLY A 515 41.72 -43.09 -72.23
N ILE A 516 41.25 -43.87 -71.25
CA ILE A 516 42.07 -44.84 -70.52
C ILE A 516 41.37 -46.20 -70.53
N GLU A 517 41.92 -47.20 -71.21
CA GLU A 517 41.41 -48.59 -71.18
C GLU A 517 42.30 -49.49 -70.29
N PHE A 518 41.67 -50.23 -69.38
CA PHE A 518 42.29 -51.35 -68.68
C PHE A 518 41.80 -52.69 -69.26
N LYS A 519 42.50 -53.19 -70.28
CA LYS A 519 42.14 -54.38 -71.04
C LYS A 519 42.71 -55.66 -70.44
N ASP A 520 41.85 -56.50 -69.84
CA ASP A 520 42.21 -57.72 -69.10
C ASP A 520 43.26 -57.52 -67.99
N ALA A 521 43.46 -56.28 -67.56
CA ALA A 521 44.45 -55.88 -66.58
C ALA A 521 43.98 -56.17 -65.13
N SER A 522 44.92 -56.10 -64.19
CA SER A 522 44.61 -56.27 -62.77
C SER A 522 45.29 -55.24 -61.88
N LYS A 523 44.66 -54.85 -60.77
CA LYS A 523 45.23 -53.91 -59.79
C LYS A 523 45.62 -52.57 -60.42
N GLY A 524 44.95 -52.15 -61.50
CA GLY A 524 45.18 -50.87 -62.14
C GLY A 524 44.82 -49.71 -61.21
N THR A 525 45.30 -48.51 -61.52
CA THR A 525 44.85 -47.29 -60.86
C THR A 525 44.76 -46.16 -61.87
N ALA A 526 43.58 -45.54 -62.00
CA ALA A 526 43.41 -44.23 -62.60
C ALA A 526 43.07 -43.25 -61.47
N PHE A 527 44.00 -42.35 -61.15
CA PHE A 527 43.86 -41.44 -60.01
C PHE A 527 44.10 -39.99 -60.38
N CYS A 528 43.17 -39.10 -60.06
CA CYS A 528 43.35 -37.66 -60.25
C CYS A 528 43.78 -37.28 -61.69
N ASN A 529 43.02 -37.76 -62.68
CA ASN A 529 43.17 -37.38 -64.08
C ASN A 529 41.97 -36.52 -64.54
N CYS A 530 42.18 -35.70 -65.57
CA CYS A 530 41.14 -34.97 -66.29
C CYS A 530 40.93 -35.68 -67.64
N VAL A 531 39.86 -36.47 -67.77
CA VAL A 531 39.62 -37.33 -68.94
C VAL A 531 38.44 -36.78 -69.72
N ALA A 532 38.70 -36.24 -70.92
CA ALA A 532 37.67 -35.52 -71.66
C ALA A 532 37.77 -35.60 -73.18
N ARG A 533 36.63 -35.45 -73.87
CA ARG A 533 36.53 -35.45 -75.33
C ARG A 533 37.10 -36.72 -75.99
N ASN A 534 36.99 -37.85 -75.29
CA ASN A 534 37.28 -39.18 -75.84
C ASN A 534 35.97 -39.87 -76.29
N PHE A 535 36.05 -41.08 -76.81
CA PHE A 535 34.86 -41.90 -77.07
C PHE A 535 34.19 -42.31 -75.75
N ASP A 536 34.79 -43.26 -75.00
CA ASP A 536 34.53 -43.43 -73.57
C ASP A 536 35.66 -42.79 -72.76
N GLY A 537 35.36 -42.31 -71.56
CA GLY A 537 36.37 -41.70 -70.70
C GLY A 537 37.38 -42.74 -70.18
N ILE A 538 36.91 -43.61 -69.28
CA ILE A 538 37.72 -44.68 -68.68
C ILE A 538 37.01 -46.01 -68.85
N GLU A 539 37.67 -46.98 -69.48
CA GLU A 539 37.11 -48.29 -69.73
C GLU A 539 37.79 -49.39 -68.88
N LEU A 540 36.98 -50.22 -68.23
CA LEU A 540 37.38 -51.41 -67.48
C LEU A 540 36.88 -52.67 -68.21
N HIS A 541 37.69 -53.16 -69.15
CA HIS A 541 37.31 -54.22 -70.07
C HIS A 541 37.94 -55.57 -69.70
N GLY A 542 37.19 -56.42 -68.97
CA GLY A 542 37.74 -57.62 -68.31
C GLY A 542 38.72 -57.30 -67.17
N ALA A 543 38.75 -56.06 -66.68
CA ALA A 543 39.65 -55.61 -65.64
C ALA A 543 39.28 -56.17 -64.26
N SER A 544 40.27 -56.33 -63.39
CA SER A 544 40.00 -56.77 -62.02
C SER A 544 40.79 -56.03 -60.94
N SER A 545 40.15 -55.74 -59.80
CA SER A 545 40.78 -55.04 -58.68
C SER A 545 41.38 -53.68 -59.05
N THR A 546 40.89 -53.03 -60.12
CA THR A 546 41.31 -51.71 -60.55
C THR A 546 40.62 -50.61 -59.74
N ILE A 547 41.33 -49.53 -59.44
CA ILE A 547 40.82 -48.36 -58.71
C ILE A 547 40.73 -47.17 -59.67
N VAL A 548 39.53 -46.62 -59.84
CA VAL A 548 39.26 -45.36 -60.56
C VAL A 548 38.82 -44.35 -59.52
N GLN A 549 39.68 -43.39 -59.18
CA GLN A 549 39.45 -42.51 -58.03
C GLN A 549 39.84 -41.05 -58.25
N ALA A 550 39.00 -40.13 -57.76
CA ALA A 550 39.26 -38.68 -57.79
C ALA A 550 39.54 -38.11 -59.19
N ASN A 551 39.04 -38.75 -60.25
CA ASN A 551 39.17 -38.24 -61.61
C ASN A 551 38.04 -37.26 -61.92
N LEU A 552 38.35 -36.26 -62.74
CA LEU A 552 37.37 -35.45 -63.45
C LEU A 552 37.17 -36.10 -64.83
N VAL A 553 35.97 -36.61 -65.11
CA VAL A 553 35.64 -37.28 -66.37
C VAL A 553 34.50 -36.52 -67.03
N LYS A 554 34.79 -35.80 -68.12
CA LYS A 554 33.82 -34.87 -68.71
C LYS A 554 33.74 -34.92 -70.22
N GLU A 555 32.55 -34.67 -70.77
CA GLU A 555 32.37 -34.42 -72.21
C GLU A 555 33.00 -35.51 -73.10
N ASN A 556 32.97 -36.77 -72.66
CA ASN A 556 33.26 -37.89 -73.54
C ASN A 556 32.01 -38.19 -74.39
N LEU A 557 32.20 -38.73 -75.59
CA LEU A 557 31.14 -38.91 -76.58
C LEU A 557 30.09 -39.95 -76.13
N GLN A 558 30.51 -40.93 -75.34
CA GLN A 558 29.69 -41.99 -74.78
C GLN A 558 29.71 -41.95 -73.25
N ASP A 559 30.16 -43.02 -72.60
CA ASP A 559 30.07 -43.17 -71.16
C ASP A 559 31.29 -42.51 -70.49
N GLY A 560 31.09 -41.92 -69.31
CA GLY A 560 32.21 -41.42 -68.52
C GLY A 560 33.12 -42.57 -68.09
N VAL A 561 32.55 -43.57 -67.43
CA VAL A 561 33.26 -44.80 -67.07
C VAL A 561 32.47 -46.03 -67.50
N LEU A 562 33.05 -46.84 -68.38
CA LEU A 562 32.45 -48.08 -68.88
C LEU A 562 33.10 -49.30 -68.20
N VAL A 563 32.29 -50.22 -67.70
CA VAL A 563 32.73 -51.47 -67.08
C VAL A 563 32.09 -52.65 -67.80
N GLN A 564 32.89 -53.36 -68.59
CA GLN A 564 32.37 -54.46 -69.41
C GLN A 564 33.27 -55.70 -69.41
N ARG A 565 32.71 -56.83 -69.84
CA ARG A 565 33.42 -58.10 -69.95
C ARG A 565 34.21 -58.18 -71.25
N LEU A 566 35.46 -58.63 -71.16
CA LEU A 566 36.26 -59.07 -72.31
C LEU A 566 36.37 -60.60 -72.35
N SER A 567 37.56 -61.14 -72.03
CA SER A 567 37.82 -62.58 -71.91
C SER A 567 37.25 -63.15 -70.61
N LYS A 568 37.06 -62.29 -69.62
CA LYS A 568 36.49 -62.59 -68.30
C LYS A 568 35.62 -61.41 -67.83
N PRO A 569 34.69 -61.63 -66.89
CA PRO A 569 33.95 -60.54 -66.27
C PRO A 569 34.86 -59.50 -65.62
N SER A 570 34.51 -58.22 -65.74
CA SER A 570 35.15 -57.18 -64.94
C SER A 570 34.70 -57.30 -63.49
N THR A 571 35.66 -57.46 -62.56
CA THR A 571 35.35 -57.80 -61.16
C THR A 571 36.20 -57.09 -60.11
N LYS A 572 35.60 -56.80 -58.96
CA LYS A 572 36.28 -56.20 -57.79
C LYS A 572 36.90 -54.84 -58.08
N ASN A 573 36.46 -54.16 -59.14
CA ASN A 573 36.90 -52.80 -59.43
C ASN A 573 36.21 -51.82 -58.48
N GLN A 574 36.87 -50.71 -58.19
CA GLN A 574 36.40 -49.66 -57.31
C GLN A 574 36.39 -48.34 -58.06
N ILE A 575 35.23 -47.72 -58.19
CA ILE A 575 35.03 -46.44 -58.85
C ILE A 575 34.55 -45.47 -57.77
N ASN A 576 35.48 -44.67 -57.24
CA ASN A 576 35.28 -43.96 -55.98
C ASN A 576 35.60 -42.47 -56.06
N GLY A 577 34.70 -41.59 -55.63
CA GLY A 577 35.02 -40.18 -55.46
C GLY A 577 35.37 -39.44 -56.76
N ASN A 578 34.82 -39.88 -57.89
CA ASN A 578 35.04 -39.21 -59.18
C ASN A 578 33.96 -38.16 -59.44
N THR A 579 34.33 -37.12 -60.18
CA THR A 579 33.41 -36.11 -60.72
C THR A 579 33.19 -36.43 -62.19
N ILE A 580 31.99 -36.91 -62.55
CA ILE A 580 31.66 -37.43 -63.87
C ILE A 580 30.51 -36.61 -64.43
N ILE A 581 30.81 -35.71 -65.37
CA ILE A 581 29.88 -34.66 -65.77
C ILE A 581 29.76 -34.48 -67.29
N GLY A 582 28.56 -34.24 -67.79
CA GLY A 582 28.37 -33.83 -69.19
C GLY A 582 28.82 -34.86 -70.23
N ASN A 583 28.83 -36.16 -69.93
CA ASN A 583 29.17 -37.19 -70.92
C ASN A 583 27.96 -37.50 -71.82
N GLY A 584 28.23 -37.95 -73.04
CA GLY A 584 27.23 -38.12 -74.11
C GLY A 584 26.27 -39.30 -73.95
N LYS A 585 26.50 -40.17 -72.96
CA LYS A 585 25.58 -41.21 -72.50
C LYS A 585 25.57 -41.26 -70.97
N ASP A 586 25.95 -42.39 -70.37
CA ASP A 586 25.88 -42.55 -68.92
C ASP A 586 27.09 -41.92 -68.24
N GLY A 587 26.92 -41.50 -66.99
CA GLY A 587 28.07 -41.20 -66.14
C GLY A 587 28.91 -42.47 -65.93
N ILE A 588 28.27 -43.54 -65.44
CA ILE A 588 28.90 -44.86 -65.27
C ILE A 588 27.99 -45.94 -65.83
N ARG A 589 28.48 -46.74 -66.78
CA ARG A 589 27.79 -47.95 -67.28
C ARG A 589 28.50 -49.22 -66.81
N VAL A 590 27.77 -50.11 -66.15
CA VAL A 590 28.25 -51.44 -65.75
C VAL A 590 27.48 -52.52 -66.50
N GLU A 591 28.13 -53.18 -67.44
CA GLU A 591 27.45 -54.08 -68.36
C GLU A 591 28.12 -55.44 -68.60
N THR A 592 27.39 -56.28 -69.33
CA THR A 592 27.88 -57.53 -69.92
C THR A 592 28.44 -58.51 -68.87
N GLN A 593 27.64 -58.88 -67.88
CA GLN A 593 27.99 -59.87 -66.83
C GLN A 593 29.11 -59.43 -65.87
N SER A 594 29.39 -58.12 -65.79
CA SER A 594 30.32 -57.57 -64.81
C SER A 594 29.78 -57.75 -63.39
N THR A 595 30.65 -58.09 -62.44
CA THR A 595 30.19 -58.50 -61.09
C THR A 595 31.13 -58.11 -59.97
N SER A 596 30.60 -57.89 -58.77
CA SER A 596 31.38 -57.56 -57.58
C SER A 596 32.18 -56.26 -57.71
N ASN A 597 31.72 -55.32 -58.54
CA ASN A 597 32.30 -53.98 -58.62
C ASN A 597 31.64 -53.06 -57.59
N THR A 598 32.39 -52.05 -57.14
CA THR A 598 31.95 -51.06 -56.14
C THR A 598 32.02 -49.67 -56.74
N VAL A 599 30.89 -48.96 -56.72
CA VAL A 599 30.74 -47.58 -57.20
C VAL A 599 30.31 -46.73 -56.01
N THR A 600 31.17 -45.86 -55.50
CA THR A 600 30.87 -45.12 -54.26
C THR A 600 31.34 -43.67 -54.24
N GLY A 601 30.54 -42.77 -53.67
CA GLY A 601 30.95 -41.37 -53.45
C GLY A 601 31.20 -40.58 -54.73
N ASN A 602 30.70 -41.01 -55.89
CA ASN A 602 30.88 -40.28 -57.14
C ASN A 602 29.80 -39.18 -57.28
N LEU A 603 30.17 -38.06 -57.88
CA LEU A 603 29.26 -37.04 -58.37
C LEU A 603 29.01 -37.29 -59.86
N LEU A 604 27.75 -37.53 -60.24
CA LEU A 604 27.33 -37.82 -61.60
C LEU A 604 26.27 -36.80 -62.02
N ALA A 605 26.69 -35.80 -62.79
CA ALA A 605 25.84 -34.65 -63.07
C ALA A 605 25.77 -34.29 -64.56
N GLY A 606 24.56 -34.05 -65.07
CA GLY A 606 24.39 -33.55 -66.45
C GLY A 606 24.83 -34.52 -67.54
N ASN A 607 24.91 -35.83 -67.27
CA ASN A 607 25.18 -36.82 -68.30
C ASN A 607 23.91 -37.02 -69.16
N ALA A 608 24.08 -37.28 -70.45
CA ALA A 608 22.97 -37.23 -71.41
C ALA A 608 21.94 -38.36 -71.24
N ASP A 609 22.32 -39.47 -70.60
CA ASP A 609 21.46 -40.62 -70.32
C ASP A 609 21.37 -40.85 -68.79
N ASP A 610 21.74 -42.02 -68.26
CA ASP A 610 21.69 -42.28 -66.83
C ASP A 610 22.89 -41.70 -66.07
N GLY A 611 22.71 -41.36 -64.79
CA GLY A 611 23.85 -41.17 -63.88
C GLY A 611 24.66 -42.48 -63.79
N ILE A 612 24.00 -43.57 -63.38
CA ILE A 612 24.58 -44.91 -63.33
C ILE A 612 23.62 -45.94 -63.96
N GLU A 613 24.04 -46.62 -65.03
CA GLU A 613 23.31 -47.78 -65.59
C GLU A 613 24.00 -49.11 -65.18
N VAL A 614 23.22 -50.09 -64.71
CA VAL A 614 23.68 -51.47 -64.55
C VAL A 614 22.86 -52.43 -65.40
N ALA A 615 23.43 -52.87 -66.51
CA ALA A 615 22.80 -53.73 -67.50
C ALA A 615 23.39 -55.16 -67.49
N GLN A 616 22.53 -56.18 -67.39
CA GLN A 616 22.94 -57.60 -67.44
C GLN A 616 24.09 -57.96 -66.49
N SER A 617 24.14 -57.32 -65.31
CA SER A 617 25.28 -57.35 -64.41
C SER A 617 24.83 -57.54 -62.96
N ASP A 618 25.46 -58.49 -62.27
CA ASP A 618 24.98 -58.98 -60.98
C ASP A 618 25.96 -58.69 -59.84
N ARG A 619 25.45 -58.55 -58.62
CA ARG A 619 26.27 -58.45 -57.37
C ARG A 619 27.23 -57.27 -57.36
N ASN A 620 26.84 -56.14 -57.95
CA ASN A 620 27.57 -54.87 -57.84
C ASN A 620 27.02 -54.05 -56.68
N LYS A 621 27.86 -53.18 -56.11
CA LYS A 621 27.51 -52.26 -55.03
C LYS A 621 27.57 -50.82 -55.54
N LEU A 622 26.45 -50.11 -55.47
CA LEU A 622 26.33 -48.69 -55.75
C LEU A 622 25.93 -47.99 -54.45
N ALA A 623 26.82 -47.24 -53.81
CA ALA A 623 26.48 -46.59 -52.55
C ALA A 623 27.07 -45.21 -52.32
N GLY A 624 26.26 -44.30 -51.79
CA GLY A 624 26.72 -42.95 -51.43
C GLY A 624 27.09 -42.10 -52.65
N ASN A 625 26.57 -42.41 -53.83
CA ASN A 625 26.76 -41.58 -55.02
C ASN A 625 25.71 -40.48 -55.07
N THR A 626 26.06 -39.37 -55.72
CA THR A 626 25.15 -38.26 -56.01
C THR A 626 24.90 -38.24 -57.51
N ALA A 627 23.68 -38.57 -57.93
CA ALA A 627 23.27 -38.59 -59.32
C ALA A 627 22.19 -37.53 -59.55
N GLU A 628 22.57 -36.44 -60.21
CA GLU A 628 21.70 -35.28 -60.39
C GLU A 628 21.67 -34.73 -61.81
N ALA A 629 20.52 -34.18 -62.22
CA ALA A 629 20.38 -33.51 -63.51
C ALA A 629 20.81 -34.35 -64.74
N ASN A 630 20.74 -35.68 -64.67
CA ASN A 630 21.03 -36.56 -65.81
C ASN A 630 19.79 -36.68 -66.72
N GLY A 631 20.03 -36.96 -68.00
CA GLY A 631 19.01 -36.90 -69.05
C GLY A 631 17.90 -37.95 -68.95
N ASP A 632 18.21 -39.13 -68.40
CA ASP A 632 17.23 -40.19 -68.10
C ASP A 632 17.19 -40.47 -66.59
N GLY A 633 17.63 -41.63 -66.12
CA GLY A 633 17.59 -42.01 -64.71
C GLY A 633 18.80 -41.54 -63.90
N GLY A 634 18.61 -41.32 -62.60
CA GLY A 634 19.77 -41.13 -61.73
C GLY A 634 20.57 -42.42 -61.57
N VAL A 635 19.86 -43.53 -61.34
CA VAL A 635 20.41 -44.89 -61.30
C VAL A 635 19.40 -45.83 -61.95
N GLN A 636 19.81 -46.63 -62.94
CA GLN A 636 18.97 -47.59 -63.65
C GLN A 636 19.48 -49.03 -63.50
N LEU A 637 18.55 -49.99 -63.28
CA LEU A 637 18.85 -51.43 -63.31
C LEU A 637 18.08 -52.14 -64.45
N ARG A 638 18.81 -52.84 -65.32
CA ARG A 638 18.25 -53.61 -66.45
C ARG A 638 18.80 -55.03 -66.50
N ALA A 639 17.92 -56.02 -66.37
CA ALA A 639 18.25 -57.44 -66.34
C ALA A 639 19.36 -57.81 -65.33
N SER A 640 19.37 -57.13 -64.18
CA SER A 640 20.48 -57.12 -63.23
C SER A 640 20.02 -57.57 -61.83
N ASN A 641 20.69 -58.56 -61.25
CA ASN A 641 20.24 -59.23 -60.03
C ASN A 641 21.25 -59.13 -58.88
N ARG A 642 20.74 -59.19 -57.65
CA ARG A 642 21.55 -59.24 -56.43
C ARG A 642 22.51 -58.06 -56.26
N ASN A 643 22.19 -56.91 -56.83
CA ASN A 643 22.95 -55.68 -56.62
C ASN A 643 22.55 -55.03 -55.29
N LEU A 644 23.49 -54.30 -54.68
CA LEU A 644 23.25 -53.44 -53.53
C LEU A 644 23.24 -51.99 -54.01
N VAL A 645 22.09 -51.32 -53.91
CA VAL A 645 21.92 -49.91 -54.27
C VAL A 645 21.37 -49.16 -53.07
N ASP A 646 22.26 -48.46 -52.36
CA ASP A 646 21.96 -47.91 -51.05
C ASP A 646 22.56 -46.52 -50.82
N THR A 647 21.87 -45.69 -50.03
CA THR A 647 22.31 -44.34 -49.65
C THR A 647 22.78 -43.45 -50.81
N ASN A 648 22.28 -43.63 -52.02
CA ASN A 648 22.55 -42.74 -53.14
C ASN A 648 21.58 -41.55 -53.10
N ALA A 649 22.11 -40.35 -53.29
CA ALA A 649 21.33 -39.14 -53.47
C ALA A 649 20.95 -39.06 -54.96
N ILE A 650 19.66 -39.20 -55.26
CA ILE A 650 19.13 -39.21 -56.63
C ILE A 650 18.11 -38.08 -56.73
N SER A 651 18.33 -37.11 -57.60
CA SER A 651 17.41 -35.98 -57.74
C SER A 651 17.54 -35.23 -59.06
N GLY A 652 16.41 -34.74 -59.59
CA GLY A 652 16.40 -33.83 -60.74
C GLY A 652 16.81 -34.48 -62.06
N ASN A 653 16.75 -35.81 -62.17
CA ASN A 653 17.01 -36.54 -63.42
C ASN A 653 15.73 -36.62 -64.28
N GLY A 654 15.88 -36.94 -65.56
CA GLY A 654 14.80 -37.00 -66.56
C GLY A 654 13.66 -37.96 -66.22
N ASP A 655 13.93 -39.04 -65.49
CA ASP A 655 12.92 -40.00 -65.00
C ASP A 655 12.00 -39.42 -63.90
N GLY A 656 12.38 -38.29 -63.30
CA GLY A 656 11.66 -37.63 -62.22
C GLY A 656 11.72 -38.36 -60.87
N LEU A 657 12.54 -39.41 -60.74
CA LEU A 657 12.67 -40.17 -59.50
C LEU A 657 13.55 -39.44 -58.47
N VAL A 658 13.20 -39.60 -57.19
CA VAL A 658 13.93 -38.99 -56.07
C VAL A 658 14.30 -40.06 -55.05
N ASN A 659 15.60 -40.21 -54.81
CA ASN A 659 16.22 -41.17 -53.89
C ASN A 659 15.79 -42.63 -54.10
N ILE A 660 15.29 -42.97 -55.29
CA ILE A 660 14.91 -44.31 -55.70
C ILE A 660 15.47 -44.54 -57.11
N LEU A 661 15.93 -45.75 -57.38
CA LEU A 661 16.42 -46.12 -58.71
C LEU A 661 15.26 -46.48 -59.65
N ASP A 662 15.47 -46.28 -60.96
CA ASP A 662 14.60 -46.87 -61.97
C ASP A 662 14.95 -48.34 -62.16
N CYS A 663 13.94 -49.20 -62.09
CA CYS A 663 14.14 -50.62 -62.27
C CYS A 663 13.33 -51.18 -63.42
N VAL A 664 14.00 -51.31 -64.55
CA VAL A 664 13.47 -51.92 -65.77
C VAL A 664 13.28 -53.42 -65.60
N SER A 665 14.30 -54.12 -65.08
CA SER A 665 14.21 -55.56 -64.77
C SER A 665 15.36 -56.04 -63.89
N GLY A 666 15.07 -57.05 -63.07
CA GLY A 666 16.03 -57.61 -62.13
C GLY A 666 15.32 -58.21 -60.92
N SER A 667 16.05 -58.93 -60.09
CA SER A 667 15.49 -59.52 -58.87
C SER A 667 16.54 -59.61 -57.76
N ARG A 668 16.07 -59.69 -56.52
CA ARG A 668 16.93 -59.86 -55.34
C ARG A 668 17.88 -58.70 -55.12
N ASN A 669 17.58 -57.52 -55.67
CA ASN A 669 18.37 -56.33 -55.41
C ASN A 669 18.03 -55.77 -54.02
N THR A 670 19.01 -55.18 -53.34
CA THR A 670 18.88 -54.76 -51.94
C THR A 670 19.36 -53.34 -51.74
N GLY A 671 18.95 -52.68 -50.65
CA GLY A 671 19.35 -51.31 -50.32
C GLY A 671 18.17 -50.33 -50.33
N GLY A 672 18.38 -49.16 -49.73
CA GLY A 672 17.35 -48.14 -49.49
C GLY A 672 16.79 -47.51 -50.76
N ASN A 673 17.57 -47.46 -51.85
CA ASN A 673 17.12 -46.89 -53.12
C ASN A 673 16.36 -47.91 -53.99
N VAL A 674 16.24 -49.19 -53.59
CA VAL A 674 15.64 -50.24 -54.44
C VAL A 674 14.11 -50.27 -54.29
N PRO A 675 13.34 -50.05 -55.39
CA PRO A 675 11.88 -50.12 -55.37
C PRO A 675 11.39 -51.55 -55.11
N PRO A 676 10.18 -51.73 -54.54
CA PRO A 676 9.62 -53.06 -54.25
C PRO A 676 9.60 -54.02 -55.43
N ALA A 677 9.41 -53.51 -56.66
CA ALA A 677 9.35 -54.31 -57.88
C ALA A 677 10.65 -55.07 -58.21
N CYS A 678 11.78 -54.68 -57.64
CA CYS A 678 13.10 -55.23 -57.96
C CYS A 678 13.86 -55.83 -56.78
N ARG A 679 13.18 -55.98 -55.65
CA ARG A 679 13.74 -56.59 -54.43
C ARG A 679 13.93 -58.09 -54.53
#